data_AF-A0A6J7JLE8-F1
#
_entry.id   AF-A0A6J7JLE8-F1
#
_cell.length_a   1.000
_cell.length_b   1.000
_cell.length_c   1.000
_cell.angle_alpha   90.00
_cell.angle_beta   90.00
_cell.angle_gamma   90.00
#
_symmetry.space_group_name_H-M   'P 1'
#
loop_
_entity.id
_entity.type
_entity.pdbx_description
1 polymer ?
#
loop_
_entity_poly.entity_id
_entity_poly.type
_entity_poly.pdbx_seq_one_letter_code
_entity_poly.pdbx_strand_id
1 'polypeptide(L)'
;MFADEVQDRAQSHLDAFRVPDCPIFLIGTFDKGITVLSQQVRALNLVWSLIEGGEVGVTAEGGRKKIAIVGAGFAGLTVAAALLKKRVNADITIFERRDTVLPLQHGSDSRWLHPHIYEWPRGGSEAYSAALPVLNWTASRASDVVVQVLGAWENVVNAGDPTTVTYDYARPGLTVYCNTQHLQVSRTVPPPAADVEWIGERREPAEPSVSADGPASEGSSAPFDFVVMATGFGIETGESISYWRNETLAQPHLGQARSTYIVSGSGDGAMIDLFRLRIAHFRQDRILSELFSGYPGVLRELRELCEDPVAEQSNFNALDQLWARPDLTASTKEILDRLRDRLRHDTHVLLRVKNPSFAGLFIDRRVSFQNRLLAYLLYRAGGFTPTTGDLSALALEHSVPDDRVIVRHGTQKTEVLKSVLANGLHDAIDRMFKDSSRHNQLDEPAWSGGYFDMPARREEGRDNVKTADTVKSHWRKEYLPSPVEAIATVLASSVAGYILESTGTKQRLRVTLHRTLRAGDETVLQQCCQYQGLDHDPPERHAGRTFPVGKATIGAAYSLQKIVRTSATATAEQLETDMKKLELNDASREMSKKVRSVVAIPLLRNGPQHETHGLAMADRGPTVIGVLYIDSFDPGLFDDLGLLRVLRQICESFLGSLLRLTETEAQRIANTRFWTGRSQSLEVPIPPQSKDLEALEALEDPAPPTTTEVSQINFDFSDFVPVEDS
;
A
#
# COMPACT_ATOMS: atom_id res chain seq x y z
N MET A 1 11.10 -23.60 -15.54
CA MET A 1 12.15 -22.72 -14.98
C MET A 1 11.52 -21.52 -14.27
N PHE A 2 10.97 -20.50 -14.95
CA PHE A 2 10.25 -19.41 -14.26
C PHE A 2 9.03 -19.88 -13.45
N ALA A 3 8.35 -20.93 -13.91
CA ALA A 3 7.21 -21.53 -13.24
C ALA A 3 7.56 -22.18 -11.90
N ASP A 4 8.56 -23.05 -11.96
CA ASP A 4 9.10 -23.76 -10.81
C ASP A 4 9.64 -22.77 -9.77
N GLU A 5 10.27 -21.65 -10.20
CA GLU A 5 10.74 -20.59 -9.30
C GLU A 5 9.61 -19.85 -8.57
N VAL A 6 8.49 -19.55 -9.25
CA VAL A 6 7.33 -18.89 -8.61
C VAL A 6 6.67 -19.82 -7.61
N GLN A 7 6.50 -21.09 -7.97
CA GLN A 7 5.91 -22.09 -7.08
C GLN A 7 6.80 -22.37 -5.87
N ASP A 8 8.12 -22.49 -6.05
CA ASP A 8 9.08 -22.68 -4.95
C ASP A 8 9.08 -21.48 -3.99
N ARG A 9 9.03 -20.25 -4.53
CA ARG A 9 8.91 -19.04 -3.73
C ARG A 9 7.57 -18.99 -2.99
N ALA A 10 6.47 -19.35 -3.65
CA ALA A 10 5.15 -19.39 -3.05
C ALA A 10 5.11 -20.38 -1.87
N GLN A 11 5.70 -21.57 -2.04
CA GLN A 11 5.80 -22.59 -1.00
C GLN A 11 6.67 -22.13 0.17
N SER A 12 7.83 -21.53 -0.11
CA SER A 12 8.71 -20.99 0.94
C SER A 12 8.01 -19.92 1.79
N HIS A 13 7.24 -19.03 1.16
CA HIS A 13 6.41 -18.07 1.89
C HIS A 13 5.33 -18.77 2.72
N LEU A 14 4.62 -19.75 2.14
CA LEU A 14 3.51 -20.46 2.77
C LEU A 14 3.92 -21.16 4.08
N ASP A 15 5.12 -21.74 4.10
CA ASP A 15 5.68 -22.43 5.27
C ASP A 15 5.85 -21.50 6.48
N ALA A 16 6.09 -20.20 6.26
CA ALA A 16 6.19 -19.21 7.35
C ALA A 16 4.84 -18.94 8.04
N PHE A 17 3.72 -19.19 7.34
CA PHE A 17 2.37 -19.04 7.89
C PHE A 17 1.85 -20.33 8.52
N ARG A 18 2.25 -21.50 8.00
CA ARG A 18 1.66 -22.79 8.36
C ARG A 18 2.08 -23.27 9.75
N VAL A 19 1.11 -23.72 10.54
CA VAL A 19 1.36 -24.50 11.75
C VAL A 19 1.78 -25.93 11.34
N PRO A 20 2.91 -26.46 11.82
CA PRO A 20 3.41 -27.77 11.42
C PRO A 20 2.36 -28.89 11.54
N ASP A 21 2.25 -29.69 10.48
CA ASP A 21 1.33 -30.82 10.35
C ASP A 21 -0.15 -30.45 10.58
N CYS A 22 -0.52 -29.18 10.33
CA CYS A 22 -1.89 -28.69 10.37
C CYS A 22 -2.27 -27.99 9.07
N PRO A 23 -3.55 -28.00 8.71
CA PRO A 23 -4.11 -27.06 7.74
C PRO A 23 -4.45 -25.71 8.41
N ILE A 24 -3.59 -25.20 9.30
CA ILE A 24 -3.82 -23.96 10.04
C ILE A 24 -2.72 -22.97 9.68
N PHE A 25 -3.11 -21.75 9.31
CA PHE A 25 -2.22 -20.67 8.92
C PHE A 25 -2.36 -19.50 9.89
N LEU A 26 -1.26 -18.92 10.36
CA LEU A 26 -1.24 -17.78 11.27
C LEU A 26 -0.81 -16.53 10.51
N ILE A 27 -1.46 -15.38 10.73
CA ILE A 27 -1.03 -14.10 10.14
C ILE A 27 -0.49 -13.19 11.24
N GLY A 28 0.71 -12.63 11.04
CA GLY A 28 1.25 -11.53 11.84
C GLY A 28 1.51 -11.84 13.32
N THR A 29 1.44 -13.12 13.71
CA THR A 29 1.44 -13.53 15.13
C THR A 29 2.80 -13.28 15.77
N PHE A 30 3.86 -13.59 15.04
CA PHE A 30 5.24 -13.55 15.54
C PHE A 30 5.96 -12.24 15.22
N ASP A 31 5.41 -11.45 14.30
CA ASP A 31 6.03 -10.22 13.82
C ASP A 31 6.00 -9.08 14.86
N LYS A 32 7.03 -8.25 14.78
CA LYS A 32 7.22 -7.03 15.59
C LYS A 32 6.90 -5.81 14.71
N GLY A 33 6.42 -4.72 15.33
CA GLY A 33 6.11 -3.47 14.59
C GLY A 33 4.88 -3.61 13.68
N ILE A 34 3.77 -4.07 14.24
CA ILE A 34 2.57 -4.35 13.47
C ILE A 34 1.83 -3.05 13.13
N THR A 35 1.63 -2.79 11.84
CA THR A 35 0.80 -1.71 11.30
C THR A 35 -0.39 -2.31 10.57
N VAL A 36 -1.40 -1.48 10.28
CA VAL A 36 -2.57 -1.94 9.49
C VAL A 36 -2.12 -2.40 8.10
N LEU A 37 -1.29 -1.59 7.43
CA LEU A 37 -0.73 -1.93 6.13
C LEU A 37 0.03 -3.27 6.17
N SER A 38 0.94 -3.46 7.13
CA SER A 38 1.75 -4.68 7.17
C SER A 38 0.93 -5.94 7.45
N GLN A 39 -0.20 -5.84 8.14
CA GLN A 39 -1.14 -6.96 8.30
C GLN A 39 -1.89 -7.28 7.00
N GLN A 40 -2.31 -6.27 6.24
CA GLN A 40 -2.96 -6.47 4.95
C GLN A 40 -1.99 -7.03 3.91
N VAL A 41 -0.75 -6.55 3.86
CA VAL A 41 0.28 -7.10 2.95
C VAL A 41 0.58 -8.56 3.28
N ARG A 42 0.75 -8.92 4.57
CA ARG A 42 0.91 -10.33 4.97
C ARG A 42 -0.29 -11.19 4.61
N ALA A 43 -1.51 -10.68 4.76
CA ALA A 43 -2.73 -11.36 4.34
C ALA A 43 -2.76 -11.61 2.83
N LEU A 44 -2.39 -10.62 2.01
CA LEU A 44 -2.29 -10.77 0.56
C LEU A 44 -1.17 -11.73 0.14
N ASN A 45 -0.02 -11.70 0.83
CA ASN A 45 1.06 -12.66 0.63
C ASN A 45 0.62 -14.09 0.91
N LEU A 46 -0.15 -14.33 1.99
CA LEU A 46 -0.72 -15.63 2.28
C LEU A 46 -1.65 -16.10 1.15
N VAL A 47 -2.57 -15.25 0.68
CA VAL A 47 -3.50 -15.62 -0.41
C VAL A 47 -2.76 -15.91 -1.70
N TRP A 48 -1.77 -15.10 -2.06
CA TRP A 48 -0.89 -15.34 -3.21
C TRP A 48 -0.20 -16.71 -3.09
N SER A 49 0.40 -17.00 -1.93
CA SER A 49 1.06 -18.29 -1.67
C SER A 49 0.11 -19.49 -1.68
N LEU A 50 -1.12 -19.34 -1.17
CA LEU A 50 -2.13 -20.40 -1.19
C LEU A 50 -2.56 -20.76 -2.62
N ILE A 51 -2.65 -19.78 -3.52
CA ILE A 51 -3.07 -19.98 -4.90
C ILE A 51 -1.91 -20.50 -5.76
N GLU A 52 -0.75 -19.84 -5.71
CA GLU A 52 0.42 -20.23 -6.52
C GLU A 52 1.09 -21.50 -6.00
N GLY A 53 1.07 -21.75 -4.68
CA GLY A 53 1.49 -23.03 -4.09
C GLY A 53 0.49 -24.17 -4.33
N GLY A 54 -0.71 -23.84 -4.80
CA GLY A 54 -1.73 -24.79 -5.25
C GLY A 54 -2.59 -25.44 -4.17
N GLU A 55 -2.59 -24.91 -2.95
CA GLU A 55 -3.52 -25.29 -1.88
C GLU A 55 -4.97 -24.90 -2.21
N VAL A 56 -5.15 -23.84 -3.01
CA VAL A 56 -6.46 -23.31 -3.41
C VAL A 56 -6.56 -23.23 -4.92
N GLY A 57 -7.55 -23.94 -5.47
CA GLY A 57 -7.84 -23.95 -6.90
C GLY A 57 -8.58 -22.70 -7.37
N VAL A 58 -8.29 -22.31 -8.61
CA VAL A 58 -8.98 -21.27 -9.39
C VAL A 58 -9.66 -21.86 -10.63
N THR A 59 -9.96 -23.15 -10.58
CA THR A 59 -10.65 -23.94 -11.61
C THR A 59 -11.70 -24.83 -10.94
N ALA A 60 -12.61 -25.44 -11.70
CA ALA A 60 -13.57 -26.39 -11.13
C ALA A 60 -12.91 -27.70 -10.65
N GLU A 61 -11.63 -27.94 -10.97
CA GLU A 61 -10.89 -29.14 -10.56
C GLU A 61 -10.67 -29.21 -9.04
N GLY A 62 -10.63 -30.41 -8.49
CA GLY A 62 -10.31 -30.64 -7.07
C GLY A 62 -11.44 -30.38 -6.07
N GLY A 63 -12.63 -29.99 -6.54
CA GLY A 63 -13.78 -29.72 -5.69
C GLY A 63 -13.65 -28.41 -4.90
N ARG A 64 -14.78 -27.95 -4.35
CA ARG A 64 -14.85 -26.65 -3.67
C ARG A 64 -14.26 -26.73 -2.27
N LYS A 65 -13.21 -25.94 -2.02
CA LYS A 65 -12.53 -25.90 -0.72
C LYS A 65 -13.36 -25.17 0.33
N LYS A 66 -13.34 -25.63 1.58
CA LYS A 66 -13.94 -24.93 2.72
C LYS A 66 -12.86 -24.21 3.51
N ILE A 67 -12.98 -22.89 3.62
CA ILE A 67 -11.98 -22.01 4.24
C ILE A 67 -12.61 -21.31 5.43
N ALA A 68 -12.03 -21.50 6.62
CA ALA A 68 -12.40 -20.73 7.80
C ALA A 68 -11.39 -19.59 8.02
N ILE A 69 -11.89 -18.40 8.33
CA ILE A 69 -11.08 -17.24 8.70
C ILE A 69 -11.50 -16.80 10.09
N VAL A 70 -10.59 -16.90 11.06
CA VAL A 70 -10.82 -16.55 12.46
C VAL A 70 -10.28 -15.15 12.73
N GLY A 71 -11.19 -14.19 12.91
CA GLY A 71 -10.94 -12.77 13.13
C GLY A 71 -11.33 -11.93 11.91
N ALA A 72 -12.28 -11.00 12.08
CA ALA A 72 -12.71 -10.08 11.03
C ALA A 72 -12.10 -8.68 11.19
N GLY A 73 -10.80 -8.64 11.54
CA GLY A 73 -9.99 -7.42 11.46
C GLY A 73 -9.47 -7.17 10.04
N PHE A 74 -8.57 -6.19 9.88
CA PHE A 74 -7.98 -5.84 8.58
C PHE A 74 -7.39 -7.03 7.83
N ALA A 75 -6.63 -7.90 8.51
CA ALA A 75 -6.03 -9.08 7.91
C ALA A 75 -7.09 -10.07 7.39
N GLY A 76 -8.05 -10.47 8.23
CA GLY A 76 -9.06 -11.48 7.87
C GLY A 76 -9.99 -11.03 6.75
N LEU A 77 -10.46 -9.77 6.80
CA LEU A 77 -11.24 -9.19 5.71
C LEU A 77 -10.41 -9.11 4.41
N THR A 78 -9.13 -8.79 4.50
CA THR A 78 -8.24 -8.75 3.32
C THR A 78 -8.05 -10.12 2.70
N VAL A 79 -7.87 -11.18 3.51
CA VAL A 79 -7.82 -12.58 3.01
C VAL A 79 -9.10 -12.92 2.26
N ALA A 80 -10.26 -12.71 2.88
CA ALA A 80 -11.54 -13.02 2.27
C ALA A 80 -11.77 -12.23 0.98
N ALA A 81 -11.53 -10.92 1.00
CA ALA A 81 -11.69 -10.06 -0.16
C ALA A 81 -10.77 -10.47 -1.31
N ALA A 82 -9.52 -10.83 -1.02
CA ALA A 82 -8.56 -11.27 -2.02
C ALA A 82 -8.96 -12.61 -2.65
N LEU A 83 -9.43 -13.58 -1.86
CA LEU A 83 -9.97 -14.86 -2.35
C LEU A 83 -11.21 -14.65 -3.24
N LEU A 84 -12.12 -13.77 -2.83
CA LEU A 84 -13.30 -13.40 -3.62
C LEU A 84 -12.91 -12.76 -4.96
N LYS A 85 -11.95 -11.84 -4.93
CA LYS A 85 -11.47 -11.13 -6.12
C LYS A 85 -10.75 -12.07 -7.10
N LYS A 86 -9.96 -13.02 -6.58
CA LYS A 86 -9.32 -14.11 -7.33
C LYS A 86 -10.28 -15.17 -7.84
N ARG A 87 -11.57 -15.12 -7.47
CA ARG A 87 -12.60 -16.10 -7.85
C ARG A 87 -12.14 -17.53 -7.54
N VAL A 88 -11.61 -17.78 -6.35
CA VAL A 88 -11.22 -19.14 -5.97
C VAL A 88 -12.43 -20.09 -5.94
N ASN A 89 -12.22 -21.37 -6.22
CA ASN A 89 -13.26 -22.38 -6.08
C ASN A 89 -13.39 -22.82 -4.62
N ALA A 90 -13.93 -21.93 -3.78
CA ALA A 90 -14.05 -22.15 -2.33
C ALA A 90 -15.30 -21.55 -1.70
N ASP A 91 -15.69 -22.06 -0.54
CA ASP A 91 -16.63 -21.47 0.39
C ASP A 91 -15.88 -20.91 1.60
N ILE A 92 -16.06 -19.62 1.85
CA ILE A 92 -15.34 -18.85 2.84
C ILE A 92 -16.29 -18.55 4.00
N THR A 93 -15.87 -18.89 5.22
CA THR A 93 -16.59 -18.55 6.45
C THR A 93 -15.70 -17.69 7.34
N ILE A 94 -16.17 -16.50 7.71
CA ILE A 94 -15.46 -15.58 8.61
C ILE A 94 -16.11 -15.63 10.00
N PHE A 95 -15.29 -15.73 11.03
CA PHE A 95 -15.73 -15.72 12.43
C PHE A 95 -15.14 -14.52 13.16
N GLU A 96 -16.00 -13.67 13.72
CA GLU A 96 -15.62 -12.56 14.60
C GLU A 96 -16.27 -12.73 15.97
N ARG A 97 -15.47 -12.57 17.02
CA ARG A 97 -15.92 -12.71 18.40
C ARG A 97 -16.81 -11.54 18.81
N ARG A 98 -16.54 -10.35 18.28
CA ARG A 98 -17.30 -9.13 18.58
C ARG A 98 -18.53 -9.01 17.68
N ASP A 99 -19.43 -8.11 18.07
CA ASP A 99 -20.71 -7.88 17.39
C ASP A 99 -20.57 -7.26 15.99
N THR A 100 -19.39 -6.73 15.66
CA THR A 100 -19.08 -6.12 14.36
C THR A 100 -17.67 -6.50 13.92
N VAL A 101 -17.44 -6.42 12.62
CA VAL A 101 -16.10 -6.48 11.99
C VAL A 101 -15.30 -5.21 12.32
N LEU A 102 -13.96 -5.30 12.21
CA LEU A 102 -13.01 -4.22 12.58
C LEU A 102 -13.26 -3.61 13.98
N PRO A 103 -13.58 -4.40 15.03
CA PRO A 103 -14.17 -3.90 16.27
C PRO A 103 -13.24 -3.03 17.12
N LEU A 104 -11.92 -3.09 16.88
CA LEU A 104 -10.95 -2.27 17.58
C LEU A 104 -10.96 -0.83 17.04
N GLN A 105 -10.88 -0.67 15.73
CA GLN A 105 -10.75 0.63 15.07
C GLN A 105 -12.10 1.33 14.84
N HIS A 106 -13.20 0.57 14.83
CA HIS A 106 -14.54 1.12 14.66
C HIS A 106 -14.85 2.16 15.75
N GLY A 107 -15.15 3.40 15.34
CA GLY A 107 -15.43 4.52 16.24
C GLY A 107 -14.20 5.09 16.98
N SER A 108 -12.98 4.75 16.55
CA SER A 108 -11.75 5.31 17.11
C SER A 108 -11.33 6.58 16.36
N ASP A 109 -11.74 7.75 16.87
CA ASP A 109 -11.49 9.06 16.25
C ASP A 109 -10.18 9.71 16.73
N SER A 110 -9.69 9.27 17.88
CA SER A 110 -8.50 9.83 18.53
C SER A 110 -7.18 9.27 18.00
N ARG A 111 -7.23 8.23 17.16
CA ARG A 111 -6.06 7.57 16.57
C ARG A 111 -5.99 7.86 15.08
N TRP A 112 -4.82 8.31 14.64
CA TRP A 112 -4.52 8.52 13.23
C TRP A 112 -3.84 7.28 12.68
N LEU A 113 -4.29 6.81 11.51
CA LEU A 113 -3.67 5.74 10.76
C LEU A 113 -3.03 6.32 9.50
N HIS A 114 -1.76 6.03 9.32
CA HIS A 114 -1.04 6.37 8.09
C HIS A 114 -0.27 5.12 7.63
N PRO A 115 -0.33 4.76 6.33
CA PRO A 115 0.17 3.48 5.84
C PRO A 115 1.70 3.35 5.96
N HIS A 116 2.43 4.41 5.56
CA HIS A 116 3.89 4.34 5.42
C HIS A 116 4.71 5.18 6.42
N ILE A 117 4.07 5.97 7.30
CA ILE A 117 4.77 7.01 8.09
C ILE A 117 5.83 6.42 9.04
N TYR A 118 5.64 5.18 9.48
CA TYR A 118 6.59 4.46 10.34
C TYR A 118 7.95 4.18 9.66
N GLU A 119 8.03 4.33 8.34
CA GLU A 119 9.26 4.22 7.56
C GLU A 119 9.98 5.55 7.34
N TRP A 120 9.40 6.67 7.78
CA TRP A 120 10.06 7.97 7.69
C TRP A 120 11.43 7.92 8.40
N PRO A 121 12.52 8.44 7.78
CA PRO A 121 12.56 9.42 6.67
C PRO A 121 12.72 8.84 5.25
N ARG A 122 12.40 7.56 5.01
CA ARG A 122 12.55 6.96 3.68
C ARG A 122 11.65 7.62 2.62
N GLY A 123 12.14 7.59 1.37
CA GLY A 123 11.40 7.98 0.17
C GLY A 123 10.01 7.35 0.11
N GLY A 124 8.97 8.17 -0.05
CA GLY A 124 7.59 7.69 -0.17
C GLY A 124 6.93 7.25 1.15
N SER A 125 7.59 7.44 2.30
CA SER A 125 6.99 7.19 3.63
C SER A 125 5.82 8.12 3.95
N GLU A 126 5.74 9.27 3.26
CA GLU A 126 4.66 10.26 3.37
C GLU A 126 3.54 10.04 2.33
N ALA A 127 3.55 8.92 1.61
CA ALA A 127 2.45 8.56 0.71
C ALA A 127 1.17 8.31 1.52
N TYR A 128 0.09 9.00 1.15
CA TYR A 128 -1.18 8.97 1.88
C TYR A 128 -1.97 7.69 1.67
N SER A 129 -1.89 7.11 0.47
CA SER A 129 -2.60 5.88 0.11
C SER A 129 -1.79 4.66 0.51
N ALA A 130 -2.46 3.62 1.02
CA ALA A 130 -1.87 2.31 1.26
C ALA A 130 -1.48 1.59 -0.04
N ALA A 131 -1.98 2.04 -1.18
CA ALA A 131 -1.73 1.49 -2.51
C ALA A 131 -1.99 -0.02 -2.63
N LEU A 132 -2.95 -0.55 -1.87
CA LEU A 132 -3.28 -1.97 -1.87
C LEU A 132 -4.20 -2.33 -3.05
N PRO A 133 -4.00 -3.49 -3.70
CA PRO A 133 -4.88 -3.94 -4.79
C PRO A 133 -6.26 -4.41 -4.29
N VAL A 134 -6.40 -4.60 -2.96
CA VAL A 134 -7.59 -5.13 -2.29
C VAL A 134 -7.76 -4.35 -0.99
N LEU A 135 -8.97 -3.83 -0.74
CA LEU A 135 -9.31 -3.04 0.47
C LEU A 135 -8.33 -1.88 0.73
N ASN A 136 -8.06 -1.08 -0.31
CA ASN A 136 -7.22 0.11 -0.20
C ASN A 136 -7.86 1.18 0.71
N TRP A 137 -7.02 2.01 1.30
CA TRP A 137 -7.43 3.15 2.13
C TRP A 137 -6.36 4.25 2.09
N THR A 138 -6.76 5.47 2.46
CA THR A 138 -5.87 6.62 2.62
C THR A 138 -5.78 7.04 4.08
N ALA A 139 -4.66 7.66 4.46
CA ALA A 139 -4.37 8.08 5.82
C ALA A 139 -5.49 8.96 6.38
N SER A 140 -6.06 8.56 7.51
CA SER A 140 -7.15 9.26 8.19
C SER A 140 -7.25 8.82 9.65
N ARG A 141 -8.30 9.26 10.35
CA ARG A 141 -8.68 8.70 11.65
C ARG A 141 -8.99 7.22 11.50
N ALA A 142 -8.74 6.43 12.54
CA ALA A 142 -8.95 4.99 12.49
C ALA A 142 -10.42 4.64 12.19
N SER A 143 -11.39 5.41 12.69
CA SER A 143 -12.81 5.32 12.34
C SER A 143 -13.07 5.55 10.85
N ASP A 144 -12.49 6.60 10.26
CA ASP A 144 -12.67 6.91 8.84
C ASP A 144 -12.01 5.88 7.92
N VAL A 145 -10.86 5.33 8.32
CA VAL A 145 -10.22 4.21 7.59
C VAL A 145 -11.10 2.97 7.61
N VAL A 146 -11.81 2.69 8.71
CA VAL A 146 -12.79 1.60 8.76
C VAL A 146 -13.91 1.84 7.74
N VAL A 147 -14.44 3.06 7.64
CA VAL A 147 -15.47 3.40 6.63
C VAL A 147 -14.96 3.16 5.21
N GLN A 148 -13.74 3.61 4.89
CA GLN A 148 -13.13 3.40 3.58
C GLN A 148 -12.98 1.89 3.26
N VAL A 149 -12.47 1.11 4.19
CA VAL A 149 -12.26 -0.34 4.03
C VAL A 149 -13.57 -1.09 3.91
N LEU A 150 -14.61 -0.72 4.67
CA LEU A 150 -15.93 -1.33 4.55
C LEU A 150 -16.62 -0.96 3.24
N GLY A 151 -16.46 0.26 2.72
CA GLY A 151 -16.92 0.62 1.38
C GLY A 151 -16.19 -0.18 0.29
N ALA A 152 -14.88 -0.40 0.43
CA ALA A 152 -14.13 -1.27 -0.48
C ALA A 152 -14.56 -2.75 -0.37
N TRP A 153 -14.86 -3.21 0.84
CA TRP A 153 -15.38 -4.56 1.11
C TRP A 153 -16.73 -4.79 0.45
N GLU A 154 -17.68 -3.87 0.66
CA GLU A 154 -19.00 -3.91 0.04
C GLU A 154 -18.88 -4.00 -1.49
N ASN A 155 -18.01 -3.18 -2.10
CA ASN A 155 -17.75 -3.25 -3.54
C ASN A 155 -17.22 -4.62 -3.98
N VAL A 156 -16.31 -5.24 -3.22
CA VAL A 156 -15.80 -6.58 -3.54
C VAL A 156 -16.89 -7.64 -3.39
N VAL A 157 -17.72 -7.59 -2.34
CA VAL A 157 -18.80 -8.55 -2.11
C VAL A 157 -19.92 -8.38 -3.13
N ASN A 158 -20.30 -7.15 -3.47
CA ASN A 158 -21.36 -6.85 -4.42
C ASN A 158 -20.91 -6.88 -5.89
N ALA A 159 -19.60 -6.97 -6.16
CA ALA A 159 -19.09 -7.11 -7.52
C ALA A 159 -19.77 -8.31 -8.21
N GLY A 160 -20.67 -8.02 -9.16
CA GLY A 160 -21.30 -9.02 -10.01
C GLY A 160 -20.26 -9.80 -10.82
N ASP A 161 -20.69 -10.84 -11.53
CA ASP A 161 -19.83 -11.40 -12.57
C ASP A 161 -19.57 -10.33 -13.63
N PRO A 162 -18.30 -9.93 -13.88
CA PRO A 162 -18.00 -9.07 -15.01
C PRO A 162 -18.54 -9.79 -16.26
N THR A 163 -19.52 -9.16 -16.92
CA THR A 163 -20.62 -9.77 -17.69
C THR A 163 -20.23 -10.43 -19.02
N THR A 164 -19.13 -11.17 -19.06
CA THR A 164 -18.66 -11.90 -20.27
C THR A 164 -17.75 -13.09 -19.98
N VAL A 165 -17.31 -13.31 -18.74
CA VAL A 165 -16.52 -14.51 -18.38
C VAL A 165 -17.45 -15.55 -17.78
N THR A 166 -17.70 -16.62 -18.53
CA THR A 166 -18.27 -17.85 -17.98
C THR A 166 -17.18 -18.62 -17.26
N TYR A 167 -17.24 -18.63 -15.93
CA TYR A 167 -16.51 -19.58 -15.10
C TYR A 167 -17.20 -20.94 -15.14
N ASP A 168 -16.42 -22.01 -15.09
CA ASP A 168 -16.90 -23.39 -14.99
C ASP A 168 -17.40 -23.76 -13.58
N TYR A 169 -17.24 -22.85 -12.62
CA TYR A 169 -17.74 -22.97 -11.25
C TYR A 169 -18.39 -21.67 -10.77
N ALA A 170 -19.27 -21.78 -9.77
CA ALA A 170 -19.93 -20.63 -9.17
C ALA A 170 -18.95 -19.77 -8.35
N ARG A 171 -19.20 -18.46 -8.28
CA ARG A 171 -18.46 -17.51 -7.43
C ARG A 171 -18.25 -18.05 -6.01
N PRO A 172 -17.08 -17.84 -5.37
CA PRO A 172 -16.84 -18.27 -4.00
C PRO A 172 -17.95 -17.86 -3.03
N GLY A 173 -18.37 -18.81 -2.19
CA GLY A 173 -19.42 -18.60 -1.20
C GLY A 173 -18.86 -17.79 -0.04
N LEU A 174 -19.68 -16.95 0.58
CA LEU A 174 -19.27 -16.12 1.71
C LEU A 174 -20.31 -16.16 2.82
N THR A 175 -19.88 -16.56 4.00
CA THR A 175 -20.67 -16.49 5.23
C THR A 175 -19.89 -15.74 6.29
N VAL A 176 -20.55 -14.86 7.02
CA VAL A 176 -19.95 -14.07 8.10
C VAL A 176 -20.71 -14.31 9.38
N TYR A 177 -20.00 -14.70 10.43
CA TYR A 177 -20.50 -14.78 11.80
C TYR A 177 -19.84 -13.71 12.65
N CYS A 178 -20.65 -12.93 13.35
CA CYS A 178 -20.22 -12.05 14.42
C CYS A 178 -20.80 -12.53 15.75
N ASN A 179 -20.43 -11.88 16.85
CA ASN A 179 -20.79 -12.29 18.21
C ASN A 179 -20.49 -13.78 18.46
N THR A 180 -19.35 -14.26 17.95
CA THR A 180 -18.96 -15.66 18.08
C THR A 180 -18.48 -15.95 19.50
N GLN A 181 -19.40 -16.35 20.39
CA GLN A 181 -19.15 -16.50 21.83
C GLN A 181 -18.37 -17.78 22.16
N HIS A 182 -18.60 -18.82 21.36
CA HIS A 182 -17.83 -20.07 21.39
C HIS A 182 -17.20 -20.26 20.02
N LEU A 183 -15.89 -20.50 20.00
CA LEU A 183 -15.16 -20.87 18.78
C LEU A 183 -14.01 -21.78 19.18
N GLN A 184 -14.02 -23.01 18.68
CA GLN A 184 -12.96 -23.98 18.90
C GLN A 184 -12.46 -24.55 17.58
N VAL A 185 -11.15 -24.59 17.40
CA VAL A 185 -10.49 -25.18 16.22
C VAL A 185 -9.68 -26.39 16.66
N SER A 186 -9.98 -27.56 16.09
CA SER A 186 -9.30 -28.83 16.35
C SER A 186 -8.82 -29.50 15.06
N ARG A 187 -7.85 -30.40 15.17
CA ARG A 187 -7.43 -31.24 14.03
C ARG A 187 -8.43 -32.38 13.82
N THR A 188 -8.78 -32.70 12.58
CA THR A 188 -9.47 -33.96 12.30
C THR A 188 -8.51 -35.14 12.46
N VAL A 189 -9.04 -36.30 12.88
CA VAL A 189 -8.30 -37.55 12.90
C VAL A 189 -9.06 -38.57 12.05
N PRO A 190 -8.53 -39.01 10.88
CA PRO A 190 -7.22 -38.66 10.32
C PRO A 190 -7.19 -37.25 9.66
N PRO A 191 -5.97 -36.65 9.50
CA PRO A 191 -5.77 -35.45 8.66
C PRO A 191 -6.26 -35.70 7.22
N PRO A 192 -6.65 -34.65 6.46
CA PRO A 192 -5.95 -33.36 6.39
C PRO A 192 -6.75 -32.11 6.77
N ALA A 193 -7.95 -32.22 7.35
CA ALA A 193 -8.83 -31.08 7.64
C ALA A 193 -8.73 -30.58 9.11
N ALA A 194 -9.34 -29.44 9.39
CA ALA A 194 -9.56 -28.94 10.74
C ALA A 194 -11.06 -28.79 11.00
N ASP A 195 -11.51 -29.28 12.15
CA ASP A 195 -12.87 -29.06 12.61
C ASP A 195 -12.96 -27.71 13.31
N VAL A 196 -14.00 -26.95 12.97
CA VAL A 196 -14.33 -25.70 13.65
C VAL A 196 -15.72 -25.87 14.25
N GLU A 197 -15.82 -25.68 15.56
CA GLU A 197 -17.06 -25.62 16.34
C GLU A 197 -17.31 -24.17 16.75
N TRP A 198 -18.53 -23.67 16.57
CA TRP A 198 -18.86 -22.29 16.90
C TRP A 198 -20.28 -22.10 17.40
N ILE A 199 -20.48 -21.02 18.14
CA ILE A 199 -21.79 -20.41 18.43
C ILE A 199 -21.68 -18.93 18.06
N GLY A 200 -22.46 -18.47 17.09
CA GLY A 200 -22.38 -17.09 16.58
C GLY A 200 -23.65 -16.63 15.90
N GLU A 201 -23.67 -15.37 15.47
CA GLU A 201 -24.81 -14.74 14.79
C GLU A 201 -24.43 -14.46 13.33
N ARG A 202 -25.25 -14.96 12.41
CA ARG A 202 -25.05 -14.75 10.99
C ARG A 202 -25.31 -13.28 10.60
N ARG A 203 -24.40 -12.72 9.79
CA ARG A 203 -24.44 -11.33 9.32
C ARG A 203 -24.61 -11.26 7.81
N GLU A 204 -25.14 -10.13 7.35
CA GLU A 204 -25.19 -9.83 5.92
C GLU A 204 -23.77 -9.69 5.37
N PRO A 205 -23.34 -10.47 4.36
CA PRO A 205 -21.96 -10.46 3.93
C PRO A 205 -21.46 -9.11 3.40
N ALA A 206 -22.31 -8.35 2.71
CA ALA A 206 -21.95 -7.05 2.14
C ALA A 206 -21.91 -5.93 3.21
N GLU A 207 -22.75 -6.06 4.25
CA GLU A 207 -22.83 -5.11 5.36
C GLU A 207 -22.78 -5.88 6.69
N PRO A 208 -21.60 -6.33 7.15
CA PRO A 208 -21.48 -7.23 8.29
C PRO A 208 -21.95 -6.66 9.65
N SER A 209 -22.24 -5.36 9.72
CA SER A 209 -22.90 -4.72 10.86
C SER A 209 -24.39 -5.08 10.97
N VAL A 210 -25.01 -5.52 9.88
CA VAL A 210 -26.43 -5.88 9.80
C VAL A 210 -26.61 -7.38 9.96
N SER A 211 -27.62 -7.79 10.72
CA SER A 211 -27.99 -9.19 10.89
C SER A 211 -28.78 -9.69 9.67
N ALA A 212 -28.47 -10.90 9.18
CA ALA A 212 -29.07 -11.42 7.95
C ALA A 212 -30.54 -11.84 8.11
N ASP A 213 -30.87 -12.53 9.21
CA ASP A 213 -32.20 -13.11 9.46
C ASP A 213 -32.77 -12.68 10.84
N GLY A 214 -32.30 -11.54 11.37
CA GLY A 214 -32.52 -11.12 12.76
C GLY A 214 -31.51 -11.77 13.73
N PRO A 215 -31.31 -11.23 14.94
CA PRO A 215 -30.25 -11.66 15.86
C PRO A 215 -30.60 -13.02 16.50
N ALA A 216 -30.40 -14.11 15.76
CA ALA A 216 -30.50 -15.46 16.26
C ALA A 216 -29.09 -16.08 16.28
N SER A 217 -28.62 -16.41 17.48
CA SER A 217 -27.37 -17.14 17.62
C SER A 217 -27.60 -18.62 17.27
N GLU A 218 -26.74 -19.17 16.42
CA GLU A 218 -26.76 -20.58 16.06
C GLU A 218 -25.44 -21.26 16.43
N GLY A 219 -25.54 -22.50 16.91
CA GLY A 219 -24.43 -23.37 17.21
C GLY A 219 -24.26 -24.43 16.14
N SER A 220 -23.04 -24.61 15.64
CA SER A 220 -22.74 -25.59 14.60
C SER A 220 -21.27 -26.03 14.64
N SER A 221 -20.96 -27.08 13.90
CA SER A 221 -19.60 -27.58 13.71
C SER A 221 -19.42 -28.08 12.28
N ALA A 222 -18.29 -27.80 11.67
CA ALA A 222 -17.98 -28.27 10.32
C ALA A 222 -16.48 -28.50 10.10
N PRO A 223 -16.11 -29.46 9.25
CA PRO A 223 -14.74 -29.62 8.78
C PRO A 223 -14.40 -28.57 7.71
N PHE A 224 -13.19 -28.02 7.79
CA PHE A 224 -12.61 -27.07 6.86
C PHE A 224 -11.30 -27.61 6.29
N ASP A 225 -11.07 -27.42 5.00
CA ASP A 225 -9.83 -27.80 4.33
C ASP A 225 -8.63 -27.04 4.89
N PHE A 226 -8.83 -25.78 5.30
CA PHE A 226 -7.86 -25.02 6.08
C PHE A 226 -8.47 -23.85 6.84
N VAL A 227 -7.77 -23.42 7.88
CA VAL A 227 -8.16 -22.36 8.82
C VAL A 227 -7.09 -21.27 8.82
N VAL A 228 -7.50 -20.02 8.62
CA VAL A 228 -6.63 -18.84 8.72
C VAL A 228 -6.91 -18.12 10.03
N MET A 229 -5.93 -18.09 10.92
CA MET A 229 -5.96 -17.35 12.18
C MET A 229 -5.49 -15.92 11.94
N ALA A 230 -6.46 -15.00 11.84
CA ALA A 230 -6.29 -13.57 11.60
C ALA A 230 -6.61 -12.75 12.86
N THR A 231 -6.08 -13.17 14.02
CA THR A 231 -6.37 -12.55 15.34
C THR A 231 -5.87 -11.11 15.51
N GLY A 232 -5.05 -10.62 14.58
CA GLY A 232 -4.70 -9.21 14.42
C GLY A 232 -3.97 -8.60 15.62
N PHE A 233 -4.30 -7.34 15.94
CA PHE A 233 -3.62 -6.55 16.98
C PHE A 233 -3.84 -7.10 18.39
N GLY A 234 -4.96 -7.77 18.64
CA GLY A 234 -5.36 -8.21 19.99
C GLY A 234 -5.78 -7.06 20.91
N ILE A 235 -6.03 -7.39 22.17
CA ILE A 235 -6.36 -6.44 23.24
C ILE A 235 -5.23 -6.44 24.26
N GLU A 236 -4.88 -5.27 24.78
CA GLU A 236 -3.86 -5.10 25.82
C GLU A 236 -4.37 -5.64 27.17
N THR A 237 -3.46 -6.19 27.99
CA THR A 237 -3.83 -6.82 29.26
C THR A 237 -3.32 -6.06 30.45
N GLY A 238 -4.19 -5.90 31.45
CA GLY A 238 -3.91 -5.09 32.63
C GLY A 238 -4.13 -3.58 32.42
N GLU A 239 -4.66 -3.17 31.26
CA GLU A 239 -5.04 -1.79 30.99
C GLU A 239 -6.51 -1.52 31.30
N SER A 240 -6.79 -0.40 31.95
CA SER A 240 -8.16 0.07 32.17
C SER A 240 -8.82 0.58 30.88
N ILE A 241 -8.03 1.09 29.93
CA ILE A 241 -8.50 1.67 28.67
C ILE A 241 -7.61 1.19 27.51
N SER A 242 -8.21 0.47 26.55
CA SER A 242 -7.52 0.00 25.35
C SER A 242 -7.00 1.16 24.49
N TYR A 243 -5.89 0.94 23.79
CA TYR A 243 -5.27 1.90 22.87
C TYR A 243 -6.25 2.48 21.85
N TRP A 244 -7.24 1.70 21.42
CA TRP A 244 -8.17 2.12 20.38
C TRP A 244 -9.37 2.93 20.88
N ARG A 245 -9.54 3.12 22.19
CA ARG A 245 -10.68 3.86 22.73
C ARG A 245 -10.44 5.37 22.71
N ASN A 246 -11.51 6.12 22.41
CA ASN A 246 -11.49 7.57 22.47
C ASN A 246 -11.26 8.03 23.92
N GLU A 247 -10.34 8.96 24.10
CA GLU A 247 -10.05 9.62 25.37
C GLU A 247 -9.62 11.08 25.14
N THR A 248 -9.25 11.76 26.22
CA THR A 248 -8.95 13.20 26.26
C THR A 248 -7.46 13.54 26.39
N LEU A 249 -6.54 12.56 26.29
CA LEU A 249 -5.09 12.73 26.45
C LEU A 249 -4.53 13.79 25.50
N ALA A 250 -5.04 13.90 24.28
CA ALA A 250 -4.61 14.89 23.29
C ALA A 250 -5.29 16.28 23.43
N GLN A 251 -6.15 16.47 24.42
CA GLN A 251 -6.91 17.71 24.63
C GLN A 251 -6.34 18.53 25.80
N PRO A 252 -6.36 19.87 25.74
CA PRO A 252 -6.04 20.71 26.89
C PRO A 252 -7.03 20.48 28.05
N HIS A 253 -6.54 20.58 29.28
CA HIS A 253 -7.41 20.54 30.46
C HIS A 253 -8.27 21.81 30.55
N LEU A 254 -9.59 21.66 30.77
CA LEU A 254 -10.53 22.79 30.80
C LEU A 254 -10.60 23.54 32.15
N GLY A 255 -10.02 23.00 33.23
CA GLY A 255 -10.12 23.65 34.55
C GLY A 255 -9.24 23.07 35.67
N GLN A 256 -8.32 22.16 35.36
CA GLN A 256 -7.42 21.57 36.37
C GLN A 256 -6.02 22.21 36.30
N ALA A 257 -5.35 22.23 37.45
CA ALA A 257 -3.91 22.49 37.52
C ALA A 257 -3.14 21.43 36.69
N ARG A 258 -1.86 21.71 36.43
CA ARG A 258 -0.96 20.82 35.67
C ARG A 258 -1.06 19.37 36.17
N SER A 259 -1.33 18.44 35.25
CA SER A 259 -1.55 17.02 35.59
C SER A 259 -0.34 16.15 35.25
N THR A 260 0.04 15.28 36.17
CA THR A 260 1.10 14.28 35.96
C THR A 260 0.51 12.97 35.46
N TYR A 261 1.15 12.37 34.45
CA TYR A 261 0.82 11.08 33.86
C TYR A 261 2.01 10.14 33.97
N ILE A 262 1.73 8.84 34.05
CA ILE A 262 2.75 7.79 33.88
C ILE A 262 2.43 7.04 32.61
N VAL A 263 3.38 6.98 31.68
CA VAL A 263 3.29 6.14 30.48
C VAL A 263 4.30 5.01 30.66
N SER A 264 3.82 3.76 30.76
CA SER A 264 4.67 2.59 30.85
C SER A 264 4.64 1.76 29.58
N GLY A 265 5.76 1.69 28.88
CA GLY A 265 5.88 0.94 27.64
C GLY A 265 7.08 1.40 26.81
N SER A 266 7.51 0.55 25.88
CA SER A 266 8.65 0.82 25.00
C SER A 266 8.36 0.55 23.52
N GLY A 267 7.08 0.46 23.13
CA GLY A 267 6.65 0.30 21.74
C GLY A 267 6.03 1.58 21.17
N ASP A 268 5.69 1.58 19.88
CA ASP A 268 5.12 2.75 19.21
C ASP A 268 3.85 3.28 19.91
N GLY A 269 2.94 2.42 20.38
CA GLY A 269 1.74 2.86 21.11
C GLY A 269 2.05 3.69 22.37
N ALA A 270 3.12 3.36 23.10
CA ALA A 270 3.57 4.15 24.24
C ALA A 270 4.12 5.51 23.82
N MET A 271 4.87 5.55 22.72
CA MET A 271 5.43 6.78 22.17
C MET A 271 4.34 7.72 21.66
N ILE A 272 3.32 7.18 20.98
CA ILE A 272 2.16 7.97 20.53
C ILE A 272 1.45 8.63 21.71
N ASP A 273 1.18 7.89 22.79
CA ASP A 273 0.52 8.48 23.97
C ASP A 273 1.42 9.50 24.69
N LEU A 274 2.74 9.27 24.75
CA LEU A 274 3.71 10.28 25.22
C LEU A 274 3.63 11.56 24.40
N PHE A 275 3.62 11.47 23.07
CA PHE A 275 3.58 12.63 22.19
C PHE A 275 2.26 13.39 22.28
N ARG A 276 1.13 12.67 22.33
CA ARG A 276 -0.21 13.27 22.51
C ARG A 276 -0.32 14.05 23.82
N LEU A 277 0.33 13.55 24.88
CA LEU A 277 0.38 14.24 26.17
C LEU A 277 1.32 15.44 26.19
N ARG A 278 2.40 15.45 25.39
CA ARG A 278 3.48 16.44 25.52
C ARG A 278 3.58 17.46 24.39
N ILE A 279 3.02 17.19 23.22
CA ILE A 279 3.11 18.04 22.03
C ILE A 279 1.73 18.61 21.72
N ALA A 280 1.63 19.93 21.63
CA ALA A 280 0.41 20.63 21.28
C ALA A 280 0.00 20.34 19.83
N HIS A 281 -1.30 20.06 19.63
CA HIS A 281 -1.88 19.71 18.34
C HIS A 281 -1.15 18.54 17.64
N PHE A 282 -0.72 17.54 18.41
CA PHE A 282 0.02 16.41 17.86
C PHE A 282 -0.81 15.63 16.82
N ARG A 283 -0.24 15.52 15.63
CA ARG A 283 -0.63 14.62 14.53
C ARG A 283 0.66 14.02 13.98
N GLN A 284 0.73 12.70 13.90
CA GLN A 284 1.99 11.98 13.64
C GLN A 284 2.56 12.26 12.23
N ASP A 285 1.68 12.40 11.25
CA ASP A 285 2.02 12.76 9.88
C ASP A 285 2.47 14.23 9.79
N ARG A 286 1.74 15.12 10.46
CA ARG A 286 1.94 16.57 10.42
C ARG A 286 3.17 17.05 11.19
N ILE A 287 3.47 16.45 12.35
CA ILE A 287 4.59 16.88 13.22
C ILE A 287 5.94 16.82 12.48
N LEU A 288 6.12 15.87 11.56
CA LEU A 288 7.35 15.73 10.79
C LEU A 288 7.52 16.88 9.81
N SER A 289 6.47 17.20 9.03
CA SER A 289 6.44 18.37 8.15
C SER A 289 6.71 19.67 8.92
N GLU A 290 6.02 19.87 10.05
CA GLU A 290 6.16 21.10 10.85
C GLU A 290 7.59 21.29 11.42
N LEU A 291 8.27 20.21 11.77
CA LEU A 291 9.62 20.26 12.33
C LEU A 291 10.70 20.32 11.25
N PHE A 292 10.62 19.49 10.22
CA PHE A 292 11.74 19.23 9.29
C PHE A 292 11.63 19.94 7.94
N SER A 293 10.48 20.51 7.59
CA SER A 293 10.30 21.26 6.35
C SER A 293 11.25 22.47 6.26
N GLY A 294 11.95 22.59 5.12
CA GLY A 294 12.99 23.60 4.90
C GLY A 294 14.40 23.21 5.39
N TYR A 295 14.62 21.97 5.85
CA TYR A 295 15.93 21.48 6.31
C TYR A 295 16.43 20.24 5.55
N PRO A 296 16.61 20.31 4.22
CA PRO A 296 17.00 19.15 3.40
C PRO A 296 18.35 18.55 3.80
N GLY A 297 19.28 19.37 4.31
CA GLY A 297 20.57 18.91 4.82
C GLY A 297 20.44 17.98 6.04
N VAL A 298 19.53 18.27 6.96
CA VAL A 298 19.26 17.39 8.12
C VAL A 298 18.53 16.14 7.68
N LEU A 299 17.56 16.27 6.77
CA LEU A 299 16.78 15.14 6.26
C LEU A 299 17.65 14.09 5.54
N ARG A 300 18.57 14.54 4.69
CA ARG A 300 19.54 13.66 3.99
C ARG A 300 20.31 12.78 4.98
N GLU A 301 20.78 13.39 6.06
CA GLU A 301 21.60 12.73 7.05
C GLU A 301 20.80 11.79 7.95
N LEU A 302 19.54 12.13 8.24
CA LEU A 302 18.61 11.22 8.92
C LEU A 302 18.29 10.00 8.06
N ARG A 303 18.20 10.15 6.73
CA ARG A 303 18.04 9.02 5.80
C ARG A 303 19.24 8.09 5.82
N GLU A 304 20.44 8.66 5.67
CA GLU A 304 21.69 7.90 5.77
C GLU A 304 21.77 7.12 7.10
N LEU A 305 21.42 7.77 8.22
CA LEU A 305 21.40 7.12 9.54
C LEU A 305 20.34 6.01 9.64
N CYS A 306 19.16 6.19 9.04
CA CYS A 306 18.10 5.19 9.05
C CYS A 306 18.43 3.96 8.19
N GLU A 307 19.33 4.10 7.22
CA GLU A 307 19.72 3.04 6.28
C GLU A 307 21.00 2.30 6.69
N ASP A 308 21.85 2.90 7.52
CA ASP A 308 23.08 2.28 8.03
C ASP A 308 22.81 1.13 9.03
N PRO A 309 23.08 -0.14 8.67
CA PRO A 309 22.83 -1.30 9.53
C PRO A 309 23.73 -1.36 10.78
N VAL A 310 24.88 -0.68 10.76
CA VAL A 310 25.87 -0.61 11.84
C VAL A 310 25.51 0.51 12.82
N ALA A 311 25.08 1.67 12.31
CA ALA A 311 24.62 2.78 13.15
C ALA A 311 23.26 2.49 13.81
N GLU A 312 22.42 1.64 13.20
CA GLU A 312 21.08 1.30 13.73
C GLU A 312 21.11 0.71 15.16
N GLN A 313 22.23 0.09 15.55
CA GLN A 313 22.42 -0.52 16.87
C GLN A 313 22.87 0.48 17.96
N SER A 314 23.27 1.70 17.57
CA SER A 314 23.76 2.78 18.44
C SER A 314 23.06 4.12 18.15
N ASN A 315 21.82 4.07 17.65
CA ASN A 315 21.07 5.22 17.13
C ASN A 315 21.06 6.43 18.07
N PHE A 316 21.03 6.24 19.40
CA PHE A 316 21.08 7.35 20.35
C PHE A 316 22.36 8.19 20.23
N ASN A 317 23.53 7.54 20.22
CA ASN A 317 24.82 8.23 20.10
C ASN A 317 25.00 8.84 18.71
N ALA A 318 24.52 8.15 17.67
CA ALA A 318 24.55 8.65 16.31
C ALA A 318 23.69 9.91 16.14
N LEU A 319 22.50 9.95 16.76
CA LEU A 319 21.68 11.16 16.82
C LEU A 319 22.37 12.28 17.59
N ASP A 320 23.00 12.00 18.73
CA ASP A 320 23.77 13.01 19.48
C ASP A 320 24.93 13.58 18.66
N GLN A 321 25.67 12.74 17.92
CA GLN A 321 26.71 13.19 17.00
C GLN A 321 26.14 14.06 15.89
N LEU A 322 25.03 13.63 15.28
CA LEU A 322 24.34 14.41 14.24
C LEU A 322 23.89 15.77 14.76
N TRP A 323 23.28 15.84 15.95
CA TRP A 323 22.81 17.08 16.58
C TRP A 323 23.96 18.00 17.02
N ALA A 324 25.16 17.47 17.22
CA ALA A 324 26.36 18.23 17.59
C ALA A 324 27.21 18.67 16.39
N ARG A 325 26.83 18.31 15.16
CA ARG A 325 27.61 18.67 13.97
C ARG A 325 27.65 20.17 13.71
N PRO A 326 28.84 20.77 13.52
CA PRO A 326 28.97 22.21 13.29
C PRO A 326 28.19 22.74 12.09
N ASP A 327 28.16 21.99 10.99
CA ASP A 327 27.50 22.36 9.73
C ASP A 327 25.96 22.32 9.82
N LEU A 328 25.40 21.57 10.77
CA LEU A 328 23.95 21.44 10.96
C LEU A 328 23.42 22.16 12.21
N THR A 329 24.30 22.70 13.07
CA THR A 329 23.95 23.21 14.41
C THR A 329 22.82 24.25 14.38
N ALA A 330 22.82 25.17 13.41
CA ALA A 330 21.76 26.18 13.27
C ALA A 330 20.40 25.54 12.94
N SER A 331 20.38 24.63 11.97
CA SER A 331 19.18 23.89 11.56
C SER A 331 18.65 22.99 12.67
N THR A 332 19.51 22.22 13.33
CA THR A 332 19.11 21.30 14.41
C THR A 332 18.63 22.03 15.66
N LYS A 333 19.19 23.22 15.94
CA LYS A 333 18.69 24.12 16.99
C LYS A 333 17.29 24.62 16.67
N GLU A 334 17.07 25.14 15.46
CA GLU A 334 15.77 25.67 15.04
C GLU A 334 14.68 24.58 15.07
N ILE A 335 14.98 23.36 14.60
CA ILE A 335 14.09 22.19 14.72
C ILE A 335 13.71 21.92 16.19
N LEU A 336 14.69 21.97 17.10
CA LEU A 336 14.45 21.74 18.52
C LEU A 336 13.63 22.88 19.16
N ASP A 337 13.89 24.12 18.77
CA ASP A 337 13.18 25.31 19.26
C ASP A 337 11.70 25.28 18.77
N ARG A 338 11.44 24.89 17.52
CA ARG A 338 10.07 24.63 17.02
C ARG A 338 9.32 23.58 17.83
N LEU A 339 10.00 22.52 18.28
CA LEU A 339 9.38 21.52 19.17
C LEU A 339 9.14 22.09 20.58
N ARG A 340 10.07 22.89 21.12
CA ARG A 340 9.94 23.53 22.44
C ARG A 340 8.73 24.44 22.51
N ASP A 341 8.50 25.23 21.47
CA ASP A 341 7.34 26.14 21.37
C ASP A 341 5.99 25.39 21.37
N ARG A 342 6.02 24.10 21.06
CA ARG A 342 4.84 23.23 21.05
C ARG A 342 4.71 22.36 22.28
N LEU A 343 5.60 22.48 23.26
CA LEU A 343 5.48 21.71 24.48
C LEU A 343 4.21 22.11 25.22
N ARG A 344 3.41 21.12 25.57
CA ARG A 344 2.29 21.33 26.48
C ARG A 344 2.83 21.72 27.85
N HIS A 345 2.19 22.65 28.53
CA HIS A 345 2.56 23.03 29.91
C HIS A 345 1.53 22.56 30.93
N ASP A 346 0.35 22.12 30.48
CA ASP A 346 -0.74 21.60 31.30
C ASP A 346 -0.52 20.14 31.73
N THR A 347 0.49 19.46 31.17
CA THR A 347 0.83 18.07 31.52
C THR A 347 2.30 17.91 31.95
N HIS A 348 2.57 16.85 32.69
CA HIS A 348 3.90 16.29 32.92
C HIS A 348 3.83 14.79 32.72
N VAL A 349 4.86 14.17 32.14
CA VAL A 349 4.88 12.73 31.86
C VAL A 349 6.14 12.11 32.47
N LEU A 350 5.91 11.04 33.23
CA LEU A 350 6.93 10.10 33.67
C LEU A 350 6.90 8.90 32.70
N LEU A 351 7.93 8.74 31.88
CA LEU A 351 8.04 7.63 30.94
C LEU A 351 8.74 6.45 31.62
N ARG A 352 7.97 5.42 31.97
CA ARG A 352 8.48 4.21 32.59
C ARG A 352 8.93 3.19 31.54
N VAL A 353 10.25 2.93 31.48
CA VAL A 353 10.87 1.90 30.63
C VAL A 353 11.43 0.76 31.49
N LYS A 354 11.34 -0.49 30.99
CA LYS A 354 11.78 -1.68 31.74
C LYS A 354 13.31 -1.77 31.94
N ASN A 355 14.10 -1.14 31.06
CA ASN A 355 15.57 -1.14 31.13
C ASN A 355 16.08 0.25 31.57
N PRO A 356 17.17 0.34 32.34
CA PRO A 356 17.54 1.55 33.08
C PRO A 356 18.07 2.75 32.29
N SER A 357 17.96 2.76 30.97
CA SER A 357 18.38 3.92 30.17
C SER A 357 17.37 4.24 29.09
N PHE A 358 17.07 5.53 28.93
CA PHE A 358 16.33 6.07 27.78
C PHE A 358 16.99 5.63 26.45
N ALA A 359 18.33 5.54 26.42
CA ALA A 359 19.08 4.98 25.31
C ALA A 359 18.67 3.53 24.95
N GLY A 360 18.15 2.75 25.89
CA GLY A 360 17.61 1.41 25.64
C GLY A 360 16.40 1.39 24.69
N LEU A 361 15.65 2.48 24.58
CA LEU A 361 14.59 2.64 23.56
C LEU A 361 15.14 2.54 22.13
N PHE A 362 16.42 2.90 21.94
CA PHE A 362 17.08 2.95 20.63
C PHE A 362 17.68 1.61 20.20
N ILE A 363 17.76 0.65 21.12
CA ILE A 363 18.20 -0.72 20.86
C ILE A 363 16.99 -1.60 20.49
N ASP A 364 15.80 -1.27 21.00
CA ASP A 364 14.58 -2.01 20.75
C ASP A 364 13.99 -1.70 19.37
N ARG A 365 14.03 -2.69 18.48
CA ARG A 365 13.52 -2.60 17.10
C ARG A 365 11.99 -2.56 17.00
N ARG A 366 11.27 -2.56 18.14
CA ARG A 366 9.80 -2.47 18.17
C ARG A 366 9.24 -1.05 17.98
N VAL A 367 10.08 -0.02 18.12
CA VAL A 367 9.70 1.38 17.89
C VAL A 367 10.21 1.80 16.52
N SER A 368 9.38 2.45 15.73
CA SER A 368 9.81 3.07 14.46
C SER A 368 10.91 4.11 14.64
N PHE A 369 11.73 4.30 13.60
CA PHE A 369 12.81 5.31 13.63
C PHE A 369 12.27 6.71 13.92
N GLN A 370 11.19 7.14 13.27
CA GLN A 370 10.57 8.44 13.52
C GLN A 370 10.13 8.64 14.98
N ASN A 371 9.56 7.62 15.64
CA ASN A 371 9.11 7.75 17.02
C ASN A 371 10.30 7.75 17.98
N ARG A 372 11.37 7.01 17.67
CA ARG A 372 12.64 7.14 18.40
C ARG A 372 13.23 8.55 18.27
N LEU A 373 13.25 9.10 17.06
CA LEU A 373 13.73 10.46 16.80
C LEU A 373 12.90 11.51 17.53
N LEU A 374 11.58 11.44 17.47
CA LEU A 374 10.71 12.40 18.15
C LEU A 374 10.82 12.28 19.68
N ALA A 375 10.96 11.06 20.22
CA ALA A 375 11.25 10.86 21.64
C ALA A 375 12.62 11.45 22.03
N TYR A 376 13.64 11.30 21.18
CA TYR A 376 14.95 11.92 21.38
C TYR A 376 14.85 13.45 21.44
N LEU A 377 14.16 14.06 20.47
CA LEU A 377 13.95 15.51 20.44
C LEU A 377 13.18 16.00 21.67
N LEU A 378 12.13 15.26 22.06
CA LEU A 378 11.33 15.60 23.22
C LEU A 378 12.14 15.47 24.52
N TYR A 379 13.03 14.48 24.62
CA TYR A 379 13.98 14.35 25.72
C TYR A 379 14.94 15.54 25.77
N ARG A 380 15.54 15.93 24.63
CA ARG A 380 16.43 17.11 24.51
C ARG A 380 15.72 18.44 24.79
N ALA A 381 14.41 18.48 24.60
CA ALA A 381 13.56 19.62 24.93
C ALA A 381 13.11 19.64 26.41
N GLY A 382 13.44 18.64 27.22
CA GLY A 382 12.97 18.51 28.60
C GLY A 382 11.48 18.18 28.70
N GLY A 383 10.93 17.52 27.68
CA GLY A 383 9.51 17.24 27.56
C GLY A 383 9.00 16.17 28.52
N PHE A 384 9.82 15.24 29.01
CA PHE A 384 9.38 14.20 29.95
C PHE A 384 10.54 13.71 30.83
N THR A 385 10.21 12.95 31.88
CA THR A 385 11.20 12.36 32.78
C THR A 385 11.22 10.84 32.58
N PRO A 386 12.33 10.23 32.12
CA PRO A 386 12.45 8.77 32.08
C PRO A 386 12.60 8.19 33.48
N THR A 387 11.93 7.07 33.75
CA THR A 387 11.96 6.37 35.05
C THR A 387 11.92 4.84 34.87
N THR A 388 12.36 4.11 35.89
CA THR A 388 12.49 2.64 35.90
C THR A 388 11.90 2.01 37.16
N GLY A 389 11.36 2.84 38.07
CA GLY A 389 10.76 2.40 39.32
C GLY A 389 9.57 1.47 39.11
N ASP A 390 9.14 0.80 40.18
CA ASP A 390 7.90 0.04 40.17
C ASP A 390 6.70 0.95 39.84
N LEU A 391 5.75 0.46 39.05
CA LEU A 391 4.65 1.28 38.55
C LEU A 391 3.76 1.79 39.70
N SER A 392 3.45 0.94 40.67
CA SER A 392 2.61 1.29 41.82
C SER A 392 3.32 2.25 42.75
N ALA A 393 4.63 2.04 42.96
CA ALA A 393 5.45 2.94 43.75
C ALA A 393 5.54 4.35 43.12
N LEU A 394 5.75 4.44 41.80
CA LEU A 394 5.78 5.72 41.09
C LEU A 394 4.44 6.45 41.12
N ALA A 395 3.34 5.70 40.94
CA ALA A 395 2.00 6.27 41.03
C ALA A 395 1.73 6.87 42.42
N LEU A 396 2.13 6.16 43.48
CA LEU A 396 2.01 6.63 44.87
C LEU A 396 2.91 7.85 45.15
N GLU A 397 4.19 7.77 44.78
CA GLU A 397 5.19 8.84 45.00
C GLU A 397 4.76 10.16 44.37
N HIS A 398 4.25 10.11 43.15
CA HIS A 398 3.85 11.30 42.40
C HIS A 398 2.35 11.62 42.51
N SER A 399 1.61 10.91 43.36
CA SER A 399 0.15 11.08 43.53
C SER A 399 -0.61 11.04 42.19
N VAL A 400 -0.23 10.11 41.32
CA VAL A 400 -0.85 9.91 39.99
C VAL A 400 -2.04 8.95 40.14
N PRO A 401 -3.27 9.39 39.82
CA PRO A 401 -4.44 8.51 39.87
C PRO A 401 -4.41 7.45 38.76
N ASP A 402 -5.13 6.35 38.97
CA ASP A 402 -5.13 5.18 38.07
C ASP A 402 -5.54 5.51 36.63
N ASP A 403 -6.43 6.47 36.42
CA ASP A 403 -6.89 6.93 35.10
C ASP A 403 -5.81 7.70 34.32
N ARG A 404 -4.69 8.06 34.96
CA ARG A 404 -3.51 8.72 34.36
C ARG A 404 -2.29 7.80 34.27
N VAL A 405 -2.46 6.53 34.59
CA VAL A 405 -1.46 5.48 34.39
C VAL A 405 -1.79 4.71 33.12
N ILE A 406 -0.97 4.88 32.09
CA ILE A 406 -1.15 4.29 30.75
C ILE A 406 -0.14 3.16 30.57
N VAL A 407 -0.56 1.95 30.20
CA VAL A 407 0.26 0.73 30.28
C VAL A 407 0.36 -0.01 28.94
N ARG A 408 1.19 0.47 28.02
CA ARG A 408 1.38 -0.13 26.68
C ARG A 408 2.43 -1.23 26.66
N HIS A 409 2.11 -2.39 27.25
CA HIS A 409 3.02 -3.56 27.33
C HIS A 409 2.84 -4.58 26.20
N GLY A 410 1.93 -4.31 25.26
CA GLY A 410 1.59 -5.20 24.15
C GLY A 410 0.36 -6.05 24.45
N THR A 411 0.06 -7.00 23.55
CA THR A 411 -1.15 -7.82 23.61
C THR A 411 -0.82 -9.29 23.86
N GLN A 412 -1.74 -10.03 24.50
CA GLN A 412 -1.58 -11.46 24.80
C GLN A 412 -1.91 -12.35 23.59
N LYS A 413 -1.09 -12.26 22.53
CA LYS A 413 -1.32 -13.02 21.29
C LYS A 413 -1.43 -14.53 21.51
N THR A 414 -0.55 -15.11 22.33
CA THR A 414 -0.53 -16.55 22.62
C THR A 414 -1.79 -17.01 23.35
N GLU A 415 -2.27 -16.25 24.33
CA GLU A 415 -3.45 -16.62 25.11
C GLU A 415 -4.72 -16.55 24.24
N VAL A 416 -4.84 -15.53 23.39
CA VAL A 416 -5.94 -15.44 22.41
C VAL A 416 -5.94 -16.64 21.46
N LEU A 417 -4.79 -17.02 20.90
CA LEU A 417 -4.69 -18.20 20.04
C LEU A 417 -5.06 -19.49 20.79
N LYS A 418 -4.50 -19.71 21.98
CA LYS A 418 -4.80 -20.89 22.81
C LYS A 418 -6.25 -20.96 23.27
N SER A 419 -6.94 -19.81 23.40
CA SER A 419 -8.36 -19.78 23.75
C SER A 419 -9.28 -20.29 22.65
N VAL A 420 -8.81 -20.28 21.39
CA VAL A 420 -9.55 -20.77 20.22
C VAL A 420 -9.08 -22.16 19.79
N LEU A 421 -7.80 -22.47 19.95
CA LEU A 421 -7.24 -23.76 19.54
C LEU A 421 -7.48 -24.84 20.60
N ALA A 422 -7.80 -26.06 20.18
CA ALA A 422 -7.87 -27.22 21.08
C ALA A 422 -6.50 -27.50 21.73
N ASN A 423 -6.52 -28.04 22.96
CA ASN A 423 -5.31 -28.26 23.77
C ASN A 423 -4.19 -29.04 23.05
N GLY A 424 -4.55 -30.00 22.20
CA GLY A 424 -3.57 -30.77 21.41
C GLY A 424 -2.73 -29.95 20.42
N LEU A 425 -3.13 -28.70 20.13
CA LEU A 425 -2.40 -27.77 19.26
C LEU A 425 -1.49 -26.82 20.03
N HIS A 426 -1.65 -26.69 21.35
CA HIS A 426 -0.94 -25.67 22.16
C HIS A 426 0.57 -25.87 22.12
N ASP A 427 1.04 -27.13 22.17
CA ASP A 427 2.46 -27.45 22.10
C ASP A 427 3.11 -27.02 20.77
N ALA A 428 2.39 -27.15 19.66
CA ALA A 428 2.87 -26.71 18.35
C ALA A 428 3.04 -25.18 18.33
N ILE A 429 2.05 -24.45 18.85
CA ILE A 429 2.10 -22.99 18.98
C ILE A 429 3.26 -22.55 19.88
N ASP A 430 3.44 -23.20 21.04
CA ASP A 430 4.52 -22.87 21.97
C ASP A 430 5.91 -23.11 21.35
N ARG A 431 6.06 -24.15 20.51
CA ARG A 431 7.29 -24.37 19.74
C ARG A 431 7.54 -23.24 18.73
N MET A 432 6.50 -22.81 18.00
CA MET A 432 6.63 -21.69 17.05
C MET A 432 6.99 -20.37 17.75
N PHE A 433 6.43 -20.10 18.94
CA PHE A 433 6.82 -18.92 19.73
C PHE A 433 8.27 -18.97 20.22
N LYS A 434 8.82 -20.17 20.49
CA LYS A 434 10.23 -20.34 20.85
C LYS A 434 11.19 -20.14 19.67
N ASP A 435 10.76 -20.49 18.45
CA ASP A 435 11.53 -20.32 17.20
C ASP A 435 10.88 -19.30 16.26
N SER A 436 10.49 -18.16 16.81
CA SER A 436 9.66 -17.17 16.09
C SER A 436 10.35 -16.62 14.83
N SER A 437 11.69 -16.63 14.78
CA SER A 437 12.46 -16.13 13.64
C SER A 437 12.19 -16.88 12.33
N ARG A 438 11.88 -18.18 12.39
CA ARG A 438 11.55 -18.98 11.20
C ARG A 438 10.14 -18.74 10.68
N HIS A 439 9.31 -18.09 11.48
CA HIS A 439 7.91 -17.79 11.17
C HIS A 439 7.66 -16.29 10.98
N ASN A 440 8.72 -15.50 10.77
CA ASN A 440 8.61 -14.10 10.40
C ASN A 440 7.99 -13.99 9.01
N GLN A 441 7.03 -13.09 8.86
CA GLN A 441 6.26 -12.94 7.63
C GLN A 441 6.59 -11.62 6.97
N LEU A 442 6.99 -11.70 5.70
CA LEU A 442 7.29 -10.53 4.89
C LEU A 442 6.05 -9.65 4.77
N ASP A 443 6.24 -8.36 5.01
CA ASP A 443 5.28 -7.27 4.82
C ASP A 443 5.59 -6.44 3.57
N GLU A 444 6.26 -7.06 2.59
CA GLU A 444 6.46 -6.54 1.25
C GLU A 444 5.65 -7.36 0.23
N PRO A 445 5.08 -6.73 -0.82
CA PRO A 445 4.29 -7.45 -1.82
C PRO A 445 5.06 -8.59 -2.49
N ALA A 446 4.54 -9.82 -2.40
CA ALA A 446 5.07 -10.98 -3.11
C ALA A 446 4.49 -11.16 -4.52
N TRP A 447 3.44 -10.40 -4.84
CA TRP A 447 2.70 -10.46 -6.10
C TRP A 447 3.11 -9.35 -7.07
N SER A 448 2.86 -9.58 -8.36
CA SER A 448 3.05 -8.59 -9.41
C SER A 448 1.82 -7.68 -9.58
N GLY A 449 2.00 -6.53 -10.24
CA GLY A 449 0.92 -5.58 -10.50
C GLY A 449 -0.31 -6.24 -11.17
N GLY A 450 -1.50 -5.94 -10.64
CA GLY A 450 -2.76 -6.47 -11.14
C GLY A 450 -3.07 -7.94 -10.82
N TYR A 451 -2.23 -8.64 -10.05
CA TYR A 451 -2.41 -10.06 -9.74
C TYR A 451 -3.81 -10.42 -9.20
N PHE A 452 -4.34 -9.59 -8.30
CA PHE A 452 -5.65 -9.85 -7.67
C PHE A 452 -6.85 -9.53 -8.54
N ASP A 453 -6.66 -8.88 -9.69
CA ASP A 453 -7.72 -8.71 -10.71
C ASP A 453 -7.77 -9.91 -11.69
N MET A 454 -6.80 -10.83 -11.62
CA MET A 454 -6.72 -11.99 -12.51
C MET A 454 -7.36 -13.21 -11.83
N PRO A 455 -8.36 -13.86 -12.44
CA PRO A 455 -9.00 -15.03 -11.85
C PRO A 455 -8.19 -16.34 -11.99
N ALA A 456 -6.98 -16.33 -12.57
CA ALA A 456 -6.16 -17.52 -12.78
C ALA A 456 -4.82 -17.44 -12.02
N ARG A 457 -4.07 -18.56 -11.95
CA ARG A 457 -2.64 -18.55 -11.58
C ARG A 457 -1.82 -17.74 -12.58
N ARG A 458 -0.62 -17.31 -12.20
CA ARG A 458 0.23 -16.44 -13.04
C ARG A 458 0.52 -17.05 -14.42
N GLU A 459 0.65 -18.37 -14.51
CA GLU A 459 0.97 -19.10 -15.74
C GLU A 459 -0.26 -19.46 -16.57
N GLU A 460 -1.32 -19.93 -15.93
CA GLU A 460 -2.59 -20.29 -16.59
C GLU A 460 -3.28 -19.06 -17.22
N GLY A 461 -3.03 -17.87 -16.66
CA GLY A 461 -3.51 -16.60 -17.19
C GLY A 461 -2.82 -16.13 -18.48
N ARG A 462 -1.66 -16.70 -18.87
CA ARG A 462 -0.95 -16.31 -20.12
C ARG A 462 -1.45 -17.07 -21.34
N ASP A 463 -1.66 -18.39 -21.22
CA ASP A 463 -1.93 -19.25 -22.39
C ASP A 463 -3.35 -19.87 -22.43
N ASN A 464 -4.00 -20.11 -21.29
CA ASN A 464 -5.21 -20.93 -21.22
C ASN A 464 -6.52 -20.16 -21.11
N VAL A 465 -6.47 -18.88 -20.73
CA VAL A 465 -7.64 -18.02 -20.85
C VAL A 465 -7.45 -17.21 -22.13
N LYS A 466 -8.17 -17.59 -23.20
CA LYS A 466 -8.65 -16.61 -24.18
C LYS A 466 -9.52 -15.62 -23.41
N THR A 467 -8.88 -14.75 -22.64
CA THR A 467 -9.54 -13.73 -21.84
C THR A 467 -10.19 -12.85 -22.88
N ALA A 468 -11.52 -12.94 -22.97
CA ALA A 468 -12.29 -12.07 -23.81
C ALA A 468 -11.81 -10.63 -23.58
N ASP A 469 -11.75 -9.82 -24.64
CA ASP A 469 -11.29 -8.42 -24.57
C ASP A 469 -11.96 -7.61 -23.44
N THR A 470 -13.16 -8.01 -23.02
CA THR A 470 -13.91 -7.48 -21.89
C THR A 470 -13.30 -7.75 -20.52
N VAL A 471 -12.53 -8.83 -20.32
CA VAL A 471 -11.73 -9.04 -19.09
C VAL A 471 -10.52 -8.14 -19.10
N LYS A 472 -9.86 -8.05 -20.25
CA LYS A 472 -8.69 -7.19 -20.45
C LYS A 472 -9.04 -5.70 -20.31
N SER A 473 -10.30 -5.32 -20.50
CA SER A 473 -10.76 -3.94 -20.26
C SER A 473 -10.89 -3.57 -18.78
N HIS A 474 -10.99 -4.57 -17.89
CA HIS A 474 -11.19 -4.38 -16.46
C HIS A 474 -10.00 -4.83 -15.58
N TRP A 475 -9.04 -5.59 -16.13
CA TRP A 475 -7.91 -6.15 -15.37
C TRP A 475 -6.77 -5.15 -15.09
N ARG A 476 -5.91 -5.51 -14.13
CA ARG A 476 -4.68 -4.81 -13.75
C ARG A 476 -4.87 -3.34 -13.36
N LYS A 477 -5.86 -3.05 -12.51
CA LYS A 477 -6.10 -1.71 -12.00
C LYS A 477 -5.38 -1.51 -10.68
N GLU A 478 -4.47 -0.55 -10.67
CA GLU A 478 -3.83 -0.07 -9.45
C GLU A 478 -4.52 1.21 -8.97
N TYR A 479 -4.26 1.60 -7.71
CA TYR A 479 -4.79 2.86 -7.17
C TYR A 479 -4.38 4.05 -8.06
N LEU A 480 -5.37 4.85 -8.44
CA LEU A 480 -5.19 6.08 -9.18
C LEU A 480 -5.79 7.22 -8.36
N PRO A 481 -4.98 8.16 -7.85
CA PRO A 481 -5.48 9.32 -7.14
C PRO A 481 -6.40 10.16 -8.03
N SER A 482 -7.53 10.61 -7.49
CA SER A 482 -8.44 11.49 -8.22
C SER A 482 -7.78 12.80 -8.71
N PRO A 483 -6.84 13.43 -7.97
CA PRO A 483 -6.12 14.58 -8.50
C PRO A 483 -5.24 14.24 -9.72
N VAL A 484 -4.53 13.10 -9.72
CA VAL A 484 -3.83 12.61 -10.93
C VAL A 484 -4.81 12.42 -12.08
N GLU A 485 -5.97 11.80 -11.83
CA GLU A 485 -6.98 11.57 -12.87
C GLU A 485 -7.48 12.87 -13.48
N ALA A 486 -7.75 13.89 -12.65
CA ALA A 486 -8.18 15.21 -13.10
C ALA A 486 -7.09 15.91 -13.92
N ILE A 487 -5.84 15.94 -13.42
CA ILE A 487 -4.69 16.57 -14.10
C ILE A 487 -4.44 15.90 -15.46
N ALA A 488 -4.45 14.58 -15.51
CA ALA A 488 -4.27 13.80 -16.73
C ALA A 488 -5.42 14.01 -17.73
N THR A 489 -6.66 14.12 -17.24
CA THR A 489 -7.83 14.42 -18.07
C THR A 489 -7.70 15.78 -18.74
N VAL A 490 -7.24 16.80 -18.02
CA VAL A 490 -7.04 18.16 -18.56
C VAL A 490 -5.99 18.16 -19.68
N LEU A 491 -4.83 17.53 -19.46
CA LEU A 491 -3.81 17.41 -20.50
C LEU A 491 -4.34 16.68 -21.74
N ALA A 492 -4.94 15.50 -21.55
CA ALA A 492 -5.44 14.67 -22.65
C ALA A 492 -6.54 15.40 -23.45
N SER A 493 -7.44 16.11 -22.76
CA SER A 493 -8.50 16.89 -23.41
C SER A 493 -7.94 18.08 -24.18
N SER A 494 -6.91 18.75 -23.65
CA SER A 494 -6.27 19.91 -24.30
C SER A 494 -5.54 19.48 -25.57
N VAL A 495 -4.82 18.36 -25.52
CA VAL A 495 -4.17 17.77 -26.69
C VAL A 495 -5.19 17.32 -27.73
N ALA A 496 -6.25 16.62 -27.30
CA ALA A 496 -7.32 16.19 -28.20
C ALA A 496 -7.96 17.40 -28.89
N GLY A 497 -8.36 18.43 -28.14
CA GLY A 497 -8.96 19.64 -28.69
C GLY A 497 -8.05 20.36 -29.69
N TYR A 498 -6.75 20.45 -29.39
CA TYR A 498 -5.78 21.04 -30.33
C TYR A 498 -5.69 20.27 -31.64
N ILE A 499 -5.57 18.93 -31.59
CA ILE A 499 -5.47 18.09 -32.79
C ILE A 499 -6.73 18.23 -33.65
N LEU A 500 -7.91 18.22 -33.02
CA LEU A 500 -9.19 18.36 -33.73
C LEU A 500 -9.28 19.70 -34.47
N GLU A 501 -8.88 20.79 -33.82
CA GLU A 501 -8.89 22.13 -34.42
C GLU A 501 -7.83 22.28 -35.51
N SER A 502 -6.60 21.79 -35.28
CA SER A 502 -5.47 22.01 -36.20
C SER A 502 -5.51 21.14 -37.44
N THR A 503 -6.09 19.93 -37.35
CA THR A 503 -6.12 18.96 -38.45
C THR A 503 -7.48 18.86 -39.13
N GLY A 504 -8.54 19.29 -38.45
CA GLY A 504 -9.92 19.13 -38.94
C GLY A 504 -10.37 17.67 -39.04
N THR A 505 -9.65 16.73 -38.43
CA THR A 505 -9.98 15.30 -38.51
C THR A 505 -11.38 15.03 -37.94
N LYS A 506 -12.15 14.23 -38.65
CA LYS A 506 -13.51 13.78 -38.25
C LYS A 506 -13.55 12.30 -37.90
N GLN A 507 -12.39 11.63 -37.96
CA GLN A 507 -12.24 10.24 -37.62
C GLN A 507 -12.05 10.09 -36.11
N ARG A 508 -12.16 8.85 -35.62
CA ARG A 508 -11.88 8.55 -34.20
C ARG A 508 -10.48 9.03 -33.82
N LEU A 509 -10.40 9.71 -32.68
CA LEU A 509 -9.16 10.18 -32.05
C LEU A 509 -9.22 9.87 -30.57
N ARG A 510 -8.20 9.19 -30.05
CA ARG A 510 -8.07 8.90 -28.62
C ARG A 510 -6.75 9.42 -28.09
N VAL A 511 -6.82 10.15 -26.97
CA VAL A 511 -5.66 10.68 -26.24
C VAL A 511 -5.74 10.22 -24.79
N THR A 512 -4.64 9.75 -24.23
CA THR A 512 -4.54 9.45 -22.79
C THR A 512 -3.11 9.66 -22.28
N LEU A 513 -2.97 9.98 -20.99
CA LEU A 513 -1.68 10.01 -20.31
C LEU A 513 -1.47 8.69 -19.56
N HIS A 514 -0.25 8.15 -19.63
CA HIS A 514 0.22 7.10 -18.74
C HIS A 514 1.30 7.65 -17.82
N ARG A 515 1.30 7.27 -16.54
CA ARG A 515 2.41 7.54 -15.60
C ARG A 515 3.22 6.29 -15.37
N THR A 516 4.51 6.44 -15.10
CA THR A 516 5.35 5.34 -14.64
C THR A 516 5.09 5.07 -13.16
N LEU A 517 4.81 3.82 -12.78
CA LEU A 517 4.81 3.39 -11.38
C LEU A 517 5.51 2.04 -11.20
N ARG A 518 5.87 1.73 -9.95
CA ARG A 518 6.29 0.39 -9.54
C ARG A 518 5.13 -0.31 -8.83
N ALA A 519 4.75 -1.47 -9.33
CA ALA A 519 3.72 -2.32 -8.74
C ALA A 519 4.34 -3.68 -8.37
N GLY A 520 4.70 -3.85 -7.10
CA GLY A 520 5.43 -5.03 -6.62
C GLY A 520 6.83 -5.16 -7.24
N ASP A 521 7.06 -6.27 -7.93
CA ASP A 521 8.29 -6.60 -8.66
C ASP A 521 8.29 -6.14 -10.12
N GLU A 522 7.37 -5.25 -10.52
CA GLU A 522 7.26 -4.81 -11.91
C GLU A 522 7.20 -3.29 -12.03
N THR A 523 7.84 -2.74 -13.05
CA THR A 523 7.61 -1.35 -13.50
C THR A 523 6.52 -1.36 -14.56
N VAL A 524 5.51 -0.51 -14.38
CA VAL A 524 4.33 -0.44 -15.24
C VAL A 524 4.02 1.02 -15.63
N LEU A 525 3.32 1.17 -16.75
CA LEU A 525 2.70 2.40 -17.21
C LEU A 525 1.21 2.36 -16.85
N GLN A 526 0.78 3.20 -15.92
CA GLN A 526 -0.62 3.30 -15.52
C GLN A 526 -1.35 4.37 -16.29
N GLN A 527 -2.44 3.99 -16.95
CA GLN A 527 -3.37 4.91 -17.60
C GLN A 527 -4.00 5.84 -16.56
N CYS A 528 -3.71 7.13 -16.66
CA CYS A 528 -4.10 8.13 -15.67
C CYS A 528 -5.47 8.74 -15.92
N CYS A 529 -6.06 8.61 -17.11
CA CYS A 529 -7.37 9.17 -17.41
C CYS A 529 -8.13 8.31 -18.42
N GLN A 530 -9.43 8.57 -18.58
CA GLN A 530 -10.15 8.02 -19.72
C GLN A 530 -9.59 8.57 -21.03
N TYR A 531 -9.74 7.82 -22.11
CA TYR A 531 -9.44 8.32 -23.44
C TYR A 531 -10.29 9.57 -23.73
N GLN A 532 -9.64 10.64 -24.15
CA GLN A 532 -10.26 11.89 -24.58
C GLN A 532 -10.23 11.98 -26.11
N GLY A 533 -11.18 12.71 -26.71
CA GLY A 533 -11.24 12.94 -28.16
C GLY A 533 -12.57 12.48 -28.80
N LEU A 534 -12.53 12.21 -30.11
CA LEU A 534 -13.73 11.85 -30.90
C LEU A 534 -13.96 10.34 -30.94
N ASP A 535 -15.24 9.95 -30.88
CA ASP A 535 -15.72 8.56 -31.10
C ASP A 535 -14.95 7.51 -30.25
N HIS A 536 -14.72 7.85 -28.98
CA HIS A 536 -14.17 6.93 -27.99
C HIS A 536 -15.31 6.06 -27.40
N ASP A 537 -14.99 4.83 -27.00
CA ASP A 537 -15.98 3.79 -26.64
C ASP A 537 -16.88 4.23 -25.45
N PRO A 538 -18.10 3.64 -25.28
CA PRO A 538 -19.05 3.86 -24.16
C PRO A 538 -18.43 3.69 -22.75
N PRO A 539 -19.16 3.95 -21.63
CA PRO A 539 -18.63 4.47 -20.35
C PRO A 539 -17.95 3.41 -19.45
N GLU A 540 -17.12 2.54 -19.99
CA GLU A 540 -16.25 1.69 -19.17
C GLU A 540 -15.08 2.52 -18.62
N ARG A 541 -14.94 2.61 -17.29
CA ARG A 541 -13.81 3.31 -16.67
C ARG A 541 -12.50 2.54 -16.94
N HIS A 542 -11.67 3.05 -17.85
CA HIS A 542 -10.33 2.53 -18.17
C HIS A 542 -9.18 3.14 -17.35
N ALA A 543 -9.39 4.31 -16.74
CA ALA A 543 -8.44 4.91 -15.82
C ALA A 543 -8.03 3.92 -14.69
N GLY A 544 -6.74 3.95 -14.34
CA GLY A 544 -6.12 3.11 -13.32
C GLY A 544 -5.51 1.80 -13.84
N ARG A 545 -5.77 1.42 -15.10
CA ARG A 545 -5.19 0.22 -15.74
C ARG A 545 -3.68 0.35 -15.90
N THR A 546 -2.96 -0.75 -15.72
CA THR A 546 -1.50 -0.81 -15.82
C THR A 546 -1.03 -1.71 -16.96
N PHE A 547 0.05 -1.28 -17.61
CA PHE A 547 0.71 -2.00 -18.70
C PHE A 547 2.18 -2.20 -18.37
N PRO A 548 2.77 -3.41 -18.53
CA PRO A 548 4.21 -3.59 -18.39
C PRO A 548 4.99 -2.65 -19.32
N VAL A 549 6.09 -2.06 -18.84
CA VAL A 549 6.88 -1.07 -19.60
C VAL A 549 7.49 -1.59 -20.91
N GLY A 550 7.55 -2.91 -21.11
CA GLY A 550 8.07 -3.52 -22.35
C GLY A 550 7.03 -3.74 -23.45
N LYS A 551 5.77 -3.32 -23.26
CA LYS A 551 4.65 -3.69 -24.14
C LYS A 551 4.08 -2.48 -24.87
N ALA A 552 3.53 -2.72 -26.06
CA ALA A 552 2.86 -1.72 -26.90
C ALA A 552 3.75 -0.52 -27.31
N THR A 553 3.18 0.43 -28.06
CA THR A 553 3.87 1.66 -28.50
C THR A 553 4.34 2.51 -27.32
N ILE A 554 3.58 2.52 -26.22
CA ILE A 554 3.96 3.24 -25.00
C ILE A 554 5.22 2.64 -24.35
N GLY A 555 5.39 1.32 -24.40
CA GLY A 555 6.60 0.65 -23.93
C GLY A 555 7.78 0.86 -24.86
N ALA A 556 7.57 0.91 -26.17
CA ALA A 556 8.61 1.30 -27.12
C ALA A 556 9.12 2.73 -26.84
N ALA A 557 8.21 3.69 -26.64
CA ALA A 557 8.58 5.06 -26.27
C ALA A 557 9.28 5.16 -24.91
N TYR A 558 8.83 4.36 -23.93
CA TYR A 558 9.46 4.28 -22.62
C TYR A 558 10.90 3.77 -22.72
N SER A 559 11.12 2.64 -23.41
CA SER A 559 12.42 1.98 -23.45
C SER A 559 13.41 2.67 -24.39
N LEU A 560 12.95 3.24 -25.50
CA LEU A 560 13.79 4.01 -26.43
C LEU A 560 14.03 5.45 -25.97
N GLN A 561 13.22 5.95 -25.02
CA GLN A 561 13.27 7.34 -24.53
C GLN A 561 13.18 8.36 -25.67
N LYS A 562 12.39 8.03 -26.70
CA LYS A 562 12.18 8.81 -27.92
C LYS A 562 10.70 8.87 -28.27
N ILE A 563 10.30 9.89 -29.03
CA ILE A 563 8.96 9.95 -29.59
C ILE A 563 8.84 8.82 -30.61
N VAL A 564 7.86 7.93 -30.43
CA VAL A 564 7.59 6.83 -31.34
C VAL A 564 6.27 7.09 -32.05
N ARG A 565 6.26 7.04 -33.38
CA ARG A 565 5.05 7.24 -34.19
C ARG A 565 4.94 6.22 -35.31
N THR A 566 3.76 6.12 -35.93
CA THR A 566 3.60 5.48 -37.23
C THR A 566 4.35 6.27 -38.30
N SER A 567 5.16 5.58 -39.11
CA SER A 567 5.89 6.17 -40.24
C SER A 567 4.94 6.52 -41.38
N ALA A 568 5.24 7.58 -42.13
CA ALA A 568 4.41 8.09 -43.22
C ALA A 568 4.20 7.07 -44.36
N THR A 569 5.11 6.09 -44.50
CA THR A 569 5.04 5.04 -45.51
C THR A 569 4.43 3.73 -45.01
N ALA A 570 4.05 3.66 -43.73
CA ALA A 570 3.58 2.44 -43.10
C ALA A 570 2.17 2.04 -43.57
N THR A 571 1.97 0.75 -43.85
CA THR A 571 0.64 0.19 -44.11
C THR A 571 -0.05 -0.24 -42.82
N ALA A 572 -1.37 -0.38 -42.86
CA ALA A 572 -2.15 -0.90 -41.73
C ALA A 572 -1.71 -2.33 -41.31
N GLU A 573 -1.28 -3.15 -42.28
CA GLU A 573 -0.82 -4.52 -42.06
C GLU A 573 0.55 -4.55 -41.35
N GLN A 574 1.45 -3.64 -41.72
CA GLN A 574 2.73 -3.47 -41.03
C GLN A 574 2.51 -2.97 -39.60
N LEU A 575 1.57 -2.04 -39.40
CA LEU A 575 1.22 -1.56 -38.06
C LEU A 575 0.63 -2.68 -37.19
N GLU A 576 -0.25 -3.50 -37.74
CA GLU A 576 -0.78 -4.68 -37.03
C GLU A 576 0.34 -5.68 -36.68
N THR A 577 1.30 -5.88 -37.59
CA THR A 577 2.45 -6.77 -37.38
C THR A 577 3.36 -6.26 -36.26
N ASP A 578 3.70 -4.97 -36.26
CA ASP A 578 4.50 -4.37 -35.20
C ASP A 578 3.78 -4.41 -33.85
N MET A 579 2.47 -4.17 -33.80
CA MET A 579 1.70 -4.28 -32.55
C MET A 579 1.69 -5.70 -31.98
N LYS A 580 1.72 -6.73 -32.85
CA LYS A 580 1.92 -8.13 -32.42
C LYS A 580 3.33 -8.37 -31.89
N LYS A 581 4.37 -7.84 -32.55
CA LYS A 581 5.77 -7.91 -32.06
C LYS A 581 5.95 -7.22 -30.70
N LEU A 582 5.23 -6.13 -30.47
CA LEU A 582 5.22 -5.40 -29.19
C LEU A 582 4.34 -6.06 -28.11
N GLU A 583 3.83 -7.28 -28.36
CA GLU A 583 3.03 -8.07 -27.43
C GLU A 583 1.84 -7.28 -26.85
N LEU A 584 1.22 -6.42 -27.66
CA LEU A 584 0.10 -5.56 -27.25
C LEU A 584 -1.05 -6.36 -26.62
N ASN A 585 -1.32 -7.55 -27.16
CA ASN A 585 -2.43 -8.40 -26.77
C ASN A 585 -2.22 -9.11 -25.43
N ASP A 586 -0.99 -9.15 -24.92
CA ASP A 586 -0.70 -9.78 -23.62
C ASP A 586 -1.02 -8.84 -22.46
N ALA A 587 -0.98 -7.53 -22.71
CA ALA A 587 -1.23 -6.48 -21.70
C ALA A 587 -2.52 -5.69 -21.95
N SER A 588 -3.13 -5.76 -23.13
CA SER A 588 -4.27 -4.92 -23.52
C SER A 588 -5.24 -5.63 -24.48
N ARG A 589 -6.35 -4.95 -24.83
CA ARG A 589 -7.31 -5.44 -25.84
C ARG A 589 -6.68 -5.44 -27.23
N GLU A 590 -7.21 -6.27 -28.12
CA GLU A 590 -6.82 -6.19 -29.54
C GLU A 590 -7.06 -4.77 -30.05
N MET A 591 -6.02 -4.17 -30.66
CA MET A 591 -6.16 -2.87 -31.29
C MET A 591 -7.21 -2.96 -32.39
N SER A 592 -8.10 -1.96 -32.46
CA SER A 592 -9.05 -1.89 -33.58
C SER A 592 -8.30 -1.93 -34.90
N LYS A 593 -8.69 -2.85 -35.79
CA LYS A 593 -8.17 -2.97 -37.16
C LYS A 593 -8.40 -1.72 -38.01
N LYS A 594 -9.14 -0.74 -37.50
CA LYS A 594 -9.35 0.58 -38.11
C LYS A 594 -8.32 1.63 -37.70
N VAL A 595 -7.49 1.38 -36.67
CA VAL A 595 -6.39 2.28 -36.31
C VAL A 595 -5.41 2.35 -37.48
N ARG A 596 -5.01 3.57 -37.83
CA ARG A 596 -4.12 3.87 -38.97
C ARG A 596 -2.89 4.66 -38.56
N SER A 597 -2.95 5.40 -37.46
CA SER A 597 -1.82 6.17 -36.96
C SER A 597 -1.79 6.15 -35.44
N VAL A 598 -0.59 6.07 -34.88
CA VAL A 598 -0.32 6.18 -33.43
C VAL A 598 0.88 7.08 -33.17
N VAL A 599 0.90 7.73 -32.01
CA VAL A 599 2.09 8.38 -31.47
C VAL A 599 2.16 8.21 -29.95
N ALA A 600 3.36 7.96 -29.44
CA ALA A 600 3.69 7.91 -28.03
C ALA A 600 4.83 8.90 -27.73
N ILE A 601 4.57 9.86 -26.85
CA ILE A 601 5.50 10.93 -26.47
C ILE A 601 5.93 10.68 -25.02
N PRO A 602 7.18 10.25 -24.76
CA PRO A 602 7.66 10.06 -23.41
C PRO A 602 7.97 11.41 -22.75
N LEU A 603 7.59 11.54 -21.48
CA LEU A 603 7.95 12.67 -20.63
C LEU A 603 9.20 12.29 -19.84
N LEU A 604 10.30 13.02 -20.05
CA LEU A 604 11.60 12.64 -19.50
C LEU A 604 12.02 13.54 -18.33
N ARG A 605 12.65 12.93 -17.32
CA ARG A 605 13.38 13.64 -16.28
C ARG A 605 14.89 13.52 -16.52
N ASN A 606 15.55 14.67 -16.59
CA ASN A 606 17.00 14.84 -16.66
C ASN A 606 17.55 15.18 -15.26
N GLY A 607 18.59 14.49 -14.79
CA GLY A 607 19.25 14.83 -13.53
C GLY A 607 19.83 13.62 -12.82
N PRO A 608 20.69 13.82 -11.80
CA PRO A 608 21.24 12.72 -11.03
C PRO A 608 20.11 11.91 -10.40
N GLN A 609 20.09 10.60 -10.65
CA GLN A 609 19.20 9.68 -9.94
C GLN A 609 19.64 9.68 -8.48
N HIS A 610 18.95 10.44 -7.62
CA HIS A 610 19.16 10.33 -6.18
C HIS A 610 18.65 8.96 -5.72
N GLU A 611 19.62 8.06 -5.55
CA GLU A 611 19.69 6.93 -4.64
C GLU A 611 18.39 6.17 -4.38
N THR A 612 18.27 5.03 -5.07
CA THR A 612 17.84 3.81 -4.38
C THR A 612 19.05 2.89 -4.33
N HIS A 613 19.55 2.62 -3.14
CA HIS A 613 20.49 1.53 -2.80
C HIS A 613 21.99 1.80 -2.95
N GLY A 614 22.53 2.84 -2.30
CA GLY A 614 23.92 2.88 -1.80
C GLY A 614 25.06 2.63 -2.79
N LEU A 615 24.76 2.57 -4.09
CA LEU A 615 25.69 2.37 -5.17
C LEU A 615 25.53 3.58 -6.09
N ALA A 616 26.54 4.43 -6.10
CA ALA A 616 26.71 5.47 -7.11
C ALA A 616 26.85 4.78 -8.49
N MET A 617 25.71 4.47 -9.10
CA MET A 617 25.65 4.00 -10.49
C MET A 617 25.74 5.23 -11.36
N ALA A 618 26.96 5.53 -11.80
CA ALA A 618 27.21 6.51 -12.84
C ALA A 618 26.39 6.18 -14.10
N ASP A 619 25.81 7.23 -14.69
CA ASP A 619 25.46 7.31 -16.11
C ASP A 619 24.28 6.45 -16.62
N ARG A 620 23.17 6.39 -15.88
CA ARG A 620 21.87 6.05 -16.49
C ARG A 620 21.27 7.31 -17.11
N GLY A 621 20.91 7.23 -18.40
CA GLY A 621 20.23 8.30 -19.15
C GLY A 621 18.89 8.75 -18.53
N PRO A 622 18.13 9.63 -19.21
CA PRO A 622 16.90 10.19 -18.65
C PRO A 622 15.92 9.13 -18.15
N THR A 623 15.12 9.47 -17.14
CA THR A 623 14.06 8.58 -16.63
C THR A 623 12.71 8.97 -17.21
N VAL A 624 11.89 8.01 -17.60
CA VAL A 624 10.55 8.27 -18.15
C VAL A 624 9.56 8.34 -17.00
N ILE A 625 8.96 9.51 -16.78
CA ILE A 625 7.97 9.73 -15.70
C ILE A 625 6.53 9.51 -16.18
N GLY A 626 6.30 9.54 -17.49
CA GLY A 626 5.02 9.23 -18.12
C GLY A 626 5.12 9.18 -19.64
N VAL A 627 4.05 8.73 -20.29
CA VAL A 627 3.94 8.64 -21.75
C VAL A 627 2.56 9.13 -22.18
N LEU A 628 2.52 10.19 -22.98
CA LEU A 628 1.30 10.62 -23.65
C LEU A 628 1.09 9.71 -24.87
N TYR A 629 -0.06 9.05 -24.94
CA TYR A 629 -0.42 8.14 -26.02
C TYR A 629 -1.59 8.67 -26.82
N ILE A 630 -1.49 8.55 -28.14
CA ILE A 630 -2.52 8.98 -29.07
C ILE A 630 -2.69 7.93 -30.16
N ASP A 631 -3.93 7.60 -30.48
CA ASP A 631 -4.29 6.80 -31.67
C ASP A 631 -5.41 7.45 -32.48
N SER A 632 -5.40 7.19 -33.79
CA SER A 632 -6.41 7.69 -34.71
C SER A 632 -6.70 6.69 -35.84
N PHE A 633 -7.92 6.79 -36.38
CA PHE A 633 -8.31 6.12 -37.63
C PHE A 633 -7.86 6.89 -38.88
N ASP A 634 -7.37 8.11 -38.71
CA ASP A 634 -6.88 8.95 -39.80
C ASP A 634 -5.45 8.56 -40.21
N PRO A 635 -5.21 8.10 -41.46
CA PRO A 635 -3.87 7.77 -41.94
C PRO A 635 -2.96 9.00 -41.96
N GLY A 636 -1.70 8.85 -41.54
CA GLY A 636 -0.70 9.93 -41.63
C GLY A 636 -0.97 11.14 -40.73
N LEU A 637 -1.89 11.05 -39.77
CA LEU A 637 -2.22 12.17 -38.86
C LEU A 637 -0.99 12.78 -38.17
N PHE A 638 0.01 11.94 -37.89
CA PHE A 638 1.23 12.34 -37.19
C PHE A 638 2.43 12.54 -38.10
N ASP A 639 2.24 12.65 -39.43
CA ASP A 639 3.32 12.87 -40.40
C ASP A 639 3.91 14.28 -40.30
N ASP A 640 3.07 15.27 -39.96
CA ASP A 640 3.46 16.66 -39.78
C ASP A 640 4.33 16.84 -38.52
N LEU A 641 5.62 17.10 -38.73
CA LEU A 641 6.56 17.43 -37.66
C LEU A 641 6.20 18.76 -36.96
N GLY A 642 5.48 19.66 -37.62
CA GLY A 642 4.93 20.88 -37.03
C GLY A 642 3.95 20.57 -35.90
N LEU A 643 2.95 19.72 -36.17
CA LEU A 643 2.04 19.18 -35.17
C LEU A 643 2.80 18.56 -33.99
N LEU A 644 3.76 17.66 -34.25
CA LEU A 644 4.53 17.01 -33.18
C LEU A 644 5.35 17.98 -32.32
N ARG A 645 5.91 19.04 -32.93
CA ARG A 645 6.60 20.10 -32.18
C ARG A 645 5.65 20.86 -31.26
N VAL A 646 4.42 21.13 -31.68
CA VAL A 646 3.42 21.77 -30.82
C VAL A 646 2.96 20.83 -29.71
N LEU A 647 2.72 19.54 -30.00
CA LEU A 647 2.39 18.56 -28.95
C LEU A 647 3.49 18.45 -27.90
N ARG A 648 4.76 18.47 -28.33
CA ARG A 648 5.92 18.56 -27.42
C ARG A 648 5.85 19.83 -26.56
N GLN A 649 5.59 21.00 -27.13
CA GLN A 649 5.47 22.26 -26.38
C GLN A 649 4.33 22.26 -25.36
N ILE A 650 3.19 21.63 -25.69
CA ILE A 650 2.09 21.40 -24.74
C ILE A 650 2.58 20.54 -23.58
N CYS A 651 3.31 19.46 -23.84
CA CYS A 651 3.88 18.60 -22.80
C CYS A 651 4.93 19.33 -21.94
N GLU A 652 5.79 20.16 -22.53
CA GLU A 652 6.76 20.97 -21.78
C GLU A 652 6.06 21.99 -20.87
N SER A 653 5.02 22.66 -21.40
CA SER A 653 4.19 23.60 -20.62
C SER A 653 3.45 22.89 -19.49
N PHE A 654 2.98 21.68 -19.72
CA PHE A 654 2.38 20.82 -18.71
C PHE A 654 3.38 20.48 -17.60
N LEU A 655 4.57 19.99 -17.93
CA LEU A 655 5.62 19.69 -16.96
C LEU A 655 6.00 20.92 -16.13
N GLY A 656 6.16 22.08 -16.78
CA GLY A 656 6.42 23.34 -16.07
C GLY A 656 5.27 23.80 -15.17
N SER A 657 4.04 23.42 -15.49
CA SER A 657 2.86 23.73 -14.67
C SER A 657 2.72 22.82 -13.47
N LEU A 658 3.14 21.54 -13.57
CA LEU A 658 3.13 20.60 -12.44
C LEU A 658 3.93 21.10 -11.23
N LEU A 659 5.01 21.83 -11.47
CA LEU A 659 5.87 22.43 -10.43
C LEU A 659 5.15 23.49 -9.61
N ARG A 660 4.25 24.23 -10.25
CA ARG A 660 3.49 25.31 -9.63
C ARG A 660 2.17 24.84 -9.03
N LEU A 661 1.73 23.60 -9.29
CA LEU A 661 0.46 23.09 -8.79
C LEU A 661 0.39 23.12 -7.26
N THR A 662 1.47 22.71 -6.59
CA THR A 662 1.61 22.75 -5.13
C THR A 662 1.67 24.19 -4.58
N GLU A 663 1.98 25.18 -5.42
CA GLU A 663 2.06 26.60 -5.07
C GLU A 663 0.74 27.36 -5.34
N THR A 664 -0.26 26.73 -5.95
CA THR A 664 -1.56 27.35 -6.25
C THR A 664 -2.50 27.36 -5.03
N GLU A 665 -3.69 27.98 -5.17
CA GLU A 665 -4.78 27.86 -4.18
C GLU A 665 -5.20 26.39 -3.92
N ALA A 666 -4.81 25.45 -4.79
CA ALA A 666 -4.92 24.02 -4.57
C ALA A 666 -3.89 23.49 -3.55
N GLN A 667 -3.74 24.18 -2.41
CA GLN A 667 -2.78 23.92 -1.31
C GLN A 667 -2.97 22.55 -0.61
N ARG A 668 -3.84 21.69 -1.13
CA ARG A 668 -4.17 20.37 -0.58
C ARG A 668 -3.85 19.22 -1.52
N ILE A 669 -2.95 19.43 -2.48
CA ILE A 669 -2.48 18.39 -3.38
C ILE A 669 -0.96 18.33 -3.27
N ALA A 670 -0.41 17.13 -3.10
CA ALA A 670 1.02 16.91 -2.98
C ALA A 670 1.51 15.83 -3.96
N ASN A 671 2.69 16.02 -4.54
CA ASN A 671 3.29 15.08 -5.49
C ASN A 671 4.16 14.03 -4.78
N THR A 672 3.55 13.26 -3.88
CA THR A 672 4.25 12.30 -3.03
C THR A 672 4.94 11.20 -3.82
N ARG A 673 6.13 10.76 -3.39
CA ARG A 673 6.74 9.54 -3.93
C ARG A 673 5.85 8.35 -3.66
N PHE A 674 5.56 7.58 -4.71
CA PHE A 674 4.89 6.31 -4.52
C PHE A 674 5.81 5.41 -3.70
N TRP A 675 5.26 4.72 -2.70
CA TRP A 675 6.07 3.83 -1.88
C TRP A 675 6.66 2.72 -2.74
N THR A 676 7.99 2.68 -2.83
CA THR A 676 8.73 1.57 -3.42
C THR A 676 9.29 0.77 -2.26
N GLY A 677 8.80 -0.46 -2.02
CA GLY A 677 9.35 -1.37 -1.01
C GLY A 677 10.86 -1.59 -1.17
N ARG A 678 11.49 -2.34 -0.24
CA ARG A 678 12.96 -2.50 -0.27
C ARG A 678 13.39 -3.11 -1.60
N SER A 679 14.15 -2.32 -2.35
CA SER A 679 14.46 -2.59 -3.75
C SER A 679 15.02 -3.98 -3.97
N GLN A 680 14.38 -4.73 -4.86
CA GLN A 680 15.08 -5.63 -5.76
C GLN A 680 15.35 -4.87 -7.06
N SER A 681 16.59 -4.96 -7.56
CA SER A 681 16.98 -4.45 -8.87
C SER A 681 16.16 -5.19 -9.93
N LEU A 682 15.27 -4.48 -10.60
CA LEU A 682 14.55 -5.04 -11.73
C LEU A 682 15.41 -4.90 -12.98
N GLU A 683 15.55 -6.00 -13.71
CA GLU A 683 16.01 -5.94 -15.09
C GLU A 683 15.01 -5.08 -15.88
N VAL A 684 15.49 -3.98 -16.44
CA VAL A 684 14.71 -3.21 -17.40
C VAL A 684 14.52 -4.10 -18.63
N PRO A 685 13.28 -4.38 -19.07
CA PRO A 685 13.07 -5.19 -20.28
C PRO A 685 13.87 -4.60 -21.44
N ILE A 686 14.62 -5.44 -22.14
CA ILE A 686 15.41 -5.00 -23.30
C ILE A 686 14.41 -4.52 -24.38
N PRO A 687 14.48 -3.26 -24.83
CA PRO A 687 13.61 -2.78 -25.89
C PRO A 687 13.76 -3.62 -27.15
N PRO A 688 12.68 -3.83 -27.92
CA PRO A 688 12.85 -4.15 -29.33
C PRO A 688 13.62 -3.01 -29.99
N GLN A 689 14.62 -3.33 -30.82
CA GLN A 689 15.38 -2.29 -31.49
C GLN A 689 14.45 -1.60 -32.48
N SER A 690 14.61 -0.29 -32.70
CA SER A 690 13.81 0.43 -33.71
C SER A 690 13.93 -0.18 -35.11
N LYS A 691 15.01 -0.91 -35.39
CA LYS A 691 15.25 -1.64 -36.64
C LYS A 691 14.37 -2.88 -36.81
N ASP A 692 13.76 -3.37 -35.72
CA ASP A 692 12.93 -4.57 -35.72
C ASP A 692 11.44 -4.25 -36.04
N LEU A 693 11.08 -2.97 -36.06
CA LEU A 693 9.75 -2.43 -36.31
C LEU A 693 9.66 -1.88 -37.74
N GLU A 694 8.59 -2.22 -38.46
CA GLU A 694 8.41 -1.91 -39.89
C GLU A 694 7.52 -0.68 -40.12
N ALA A 695 6.52 -0.47 -39.27
CA ALA A 695 5.57 0.63 -39.32
C ALA A 695 5.86 1.74 -38.32
N LEU A 696 6.57 1.44 -37.22
CA LEU A 696 6.86 2.40 -36.17
C LEU A 696 8.29 2.94 -36.30
N GLU A 697 8.44 4.26 -36.19
CA GLU A 697 9.73 4.94 -36.18
C GLU A 697 9.94 5.73 -34.89
N ALA A 698 11.18 5.75 -34.41
CA ALA A 698 11.60 6.58 -33.29
C ALA A 698 12.30 7.84 -33.81
N LEU A 699 11.82 9.01 -33.38
CA LEU A 699 12.30 10.30 -33.88
C LEU A 699 13.50 10.80 -33.07
N GLU A 700 14.48 11.37 -33.77
CA GLU A 700 15.55 12.18 -33.16
C GLU A 700 15.12 13.65 -33.00
N ASP A 701 14.37 14.20 -33.97
CA ASP A 701 13.74 15.52 -33.94
C ASP A 701 12.26 15.40 -34.39
N PRO A 702 11.28 15.90 -33.61
CA PRO A 702 11.42 16.53 -32.30
C PRO A 702 11.91 15.57 -31.21
N ALA A 703 12.83 16.06 -30.38
CA ALA A 703 13.23 15.37 -29.16
C ALA A 703 12.08 15.36 -28.12
N PRO A 704 12.03 14.38 -27.21
CA PRO A 704 11.01 14.33 -26.18
C PRO A 704 11.02 15.55 -25.23
N PRO A 705 9.86 15.92 -24.65
CA PRO A 705 9.78 16.93 -23.60
C PRO A 705 10.57 16.47 -22.35
N THR A 706 11.32 17.41 -21.74
CA THR A 706 12.18 17.10 -20.58
C THR A 706 11.97 18.07 -19.42
N THR A 707 12.26 17.62 -18.20
CA THR A 707 12.25 18.42 -16.97
C THR A 707 13.38 17.97 -16.03
N THR A 708 13.86 18.83 -15.15
CA THR A 708 14.84 18.47 -14.11
C THR A 708 14.21 18.33 -12.72
N GLU A 709 13.04 18.94 -12.53
CA GLU A 709 12.45 19.15 -11.21
C GLU A 709 11.29 18.17 -10.92
N VAL A 710 10.49 17.81 -11.93
CA VAL A 710 9.40 16.85 -11.73
C VAL A 710 9.96 15.42 -11.72
N SER A 711 9.85 14.77 -10.57
CA SER A 711 10.35 13.41 -10.38
C SER A 711 9.35 12.31 -10.78
N GLN A 712 8.06 12.63 -10.75
CA GLN A 712 6.94 11.69 -10.94
C GLN A 712 5.61 12.44 -11.11
N ILE A 713 4.54 11.69 -11.42
CA ILE A 713 3.17 12.21 -11.52
C ILE A 713 2.29 11.44 -10.53
N ASN A 714 2.34 11.82 -9.25
CA ASN A 714 1.60 11.17 -8.16
C ASN A 714 0.97 12.18 -7.19
N PHE A 715 0.17 13.07 -7.77
CA PHE A 715 -0.60 14.08 -7.05
C PHE A 715 -1.78 13.44 -6.30
N ASP A 716 -1.76 13.48 -4.98
CA ASP A 716 -2.88 13.03 -4.15
C ASP A 716 -3.30 14.13 -3.17
N PHE A 717 -4.50 14.01 -2.59
CA PHE A 717 -4.97 14.92 -1.56
C PHE A 717 -4.10 14.80 -0.31
N SER A 718 -3.72 15.94 0.22
CA SER A 718 -2.86 16.07 1.39
C SER A 718 -3.28 17.30 2.20
N ASP A 719 -3.30 17.19 3.53
CA ASP A 719 -3.60 18.34 4.40
C ASP A 719 -2.41 19.34 4.47
N PHE A 720 -1.22 18.95 3.98
CA PHE A 720 0.03 19.70 4.06
C PHE A 720 1.02 19.33 2.95
N VAL A 721 2.16 20.02 2.84
CA VAL A 721 3.22 19.62 1.91
C VAL A 721 4.15 18.60 2.60
N PRO A 722 4.41 17.43 1.99
CA PRO A 722 5.36 16.45 2.51
C PRO A 722 6.76 17.05 2.74
N VAL A 723 7.49 16.56 3.75
CA VAL A 723 8.87 17.02 4.02
C VAL A 723 9.76 16.79 2.79
N GLU A 724 9.54 15.71 2.04
CA GLU A 724 10.35 15.40 0.85
C GLU A 724 10.18 16.41 -0.29
N ASP A 725 9.04 17.11 -0.34
CA ASP A 725 8.65 18.02 -1.42
C ASP A 725 8.83 19.50 -1.04
N SER A 726 9.25 19.79 0.21
CA SER A 726 9.47 21.12 0.78
C SER A 726 10.94 21.48 0.92
#